data_AF-A0A285VIM6-F1
#
_entry.id   AF-A0A285VIM6-F1
#
_cell.length_a   1.000
_cell.length_b   1.000
_cell.length_c   1.000
_cell.angle_alpha   90.00
_cell.angle_beta   90.00
_cell.angle_gamma   90.00
#
_symmetry.space_group_name_H-M   'P 1'
#
loop_
_entity.id
_entity.type
_entity.pdbx_description
1 polymer ?
#
loop_
_entity_poly.entity_id
_entity_poly.type
_entity_poly.pdbx_seq_one_letter_code
_entity_poly.pdbx_strand_id
1 'polypeptide(L)'
;MGHNPGMDEGQIDNAAVLSVGDLVRQRLSTTDRLNLALVQRAEVWDEVRMRHLLDSLLAGYPIGAILLCRVRDESRVITVLDGERLDREADPEAWQLLDGQQRINALFSMLTDKGDYGRFYLHMTMERAAPAPAQRRAAMDRSLPHIVHRGPEDEDLSSRESYLDLSRWAGWASAEQDIRPESVTTDNVADLLASVDPECRPVRLPAEAEIAAPRLRQLLELWTTPSIPVLRATLQTPLDVLEVFTRINLGGVQVGGMDVYFAGVKTFWRDAETRLDRLAQAVPVLRNRFAALRMVSRLASRGLGYGDPLPLVVDRLTGRQGESLMAAMEELTDDNAIALRRLSAFTQWYVEHSQLRYGLRQVTWQLWDEVLAWAAANHRSDEKWYGENLELIDSYLLGATLFSYRSVMGEKFARLALLEALDAGSRGEPFPLHQIVAVARGETNLRGSRGRAVLNLQDDDHRARLARRHGWLMVSLAQCIPHDVEESLDWDHIFPKAHAGRMWAQGQGRKRHHKDRHLINSIGNLWALSSDVNRELGKTVGRAKFDRLRVLAAAEEPRVWPTDRWSLTEAEIDAFVEVDALLVPGDPASTDRGMALFKETVNGRGLRLLNEALERFPLVQEFAMDAHSAEKDSGVSALRDYATPLGLTAHDPTLAGLPPSEAKRFLHRRARNLEAPLRDALVAHDDFRQSWVWPKRWRGHHACVAYEVADGTCAELVLRWNADDGMSFTVKAYPTDGRPGNLYADFDHVDLGVGWQASDEDIATEFLGHVERLHRVHPKAPVAP
;
A
#
# COMPACT_ATOMS: atom_id res chain seq x y z
N MET A 1 1.23 -47.66 -31.23
CA MET A 1 2.21 -46.56 -31.13
C MET A 1 1.49 -45.29 -31.57
N GLY A 2 0.89 -44.58 -30.63
CA GLY A 2 0.18 -43.32 -30.87
C GLY A 2 0.80 -42.27 -29.97
N HIS A 3 1.30 -41.20 -30.58
CA HIS A 3 1.89 -40.03 -29.95
C HIS A 3 0.89 -39.39 -28.98
N ASN A 4 1.29 -39.25 -27.72
CA ASN A 4 0.62 -38.38 -26.76
C ASN A 4 1.39 -37.04 -26.82
N PRO A 5 0.77 -35.90 -27.15
CA PRO A 5 1.48 -34.62 -27.16
C PRO A 5 1.76 -34.25 -25.70
N GLY A 6 3.02 -34.38 -25.30
CA GLY A 6 3.49 -33.99 -23.98
C GLY A 6 3.37 -32.48 -23.80
N MET A 7 2.95 -32.07 -22.61
CA MET A 7 3.06 -30.70 -22.13
C MET A 7 4.53 -30.28 -22.18
N ASP A 8 4.83 -29.30 -23.01
CA ASP A 8 6.15 -28.73 -23.22
C ASP A 8 6.41 -27.74 -22.06
N GLU A 9 6.82 -28.28 -20.91
CA GLU A 9 7.23 -27.50 -19.73
C GLU A 9 8.36 -26.52 -20.14
N GLY A 10 8.25 -25.27 -19.71
CA GLY A 10 9.07 -24.13 -20.18
C GLY A 10 10.56 -24.46 -20.31
N GLN A 11 11.07 -24.38 -21.54
CA GLN A 11 12.47 -24.67 -21.85
C GLN A 11 13.31 -23.40 -21.64
N ILE A 12 14.36 -23.50 -20.81
CA ILE A 12 15.38 -22.44 -20.68
C ILE A 12 16.37 -22.61 -21.83
N ASP A 13 16.39 -21.65 -22.76
CA ASP A 13 17.30 -21.64 -23.90
C ASP A 13 18.70 -21.13 -23.51
N ASN A 14 19.73 -21.53 -24.28
CA ASN A 14 21.15 -21.24 -24.05
C ASN A 14 21.44 -19.81 -23.56
N ALA A 15 22.21 -19.71 -22.47
CA ALA A 15 22.62 -18.45 -21.85
C ALA A 15 23.55 -17.65 -22.78
N ALA A 16 23.14 -16.45 -23.16
CA ALA A 16 24.05 -15.46 -23.75
C ALA A 16 24.79 -14.74 -22.62
N VAL A 17 25.97 -14.19 -22.89
CA VAL A 17 26.69 -13.32 -21.95
C VAL A 17 26.88 -11.96 -22.62
N LEU A 18 26.52 -10.89 -21.93
CA LEU A 18 26.63 -9.51 -22.41
C LEU A 18 27.64 -8.71 -21.57
N SER A 19 28.25 -7.71 -22.19
CA SER A 19 29.04 -6.69 -21.49
C SER A 19 28.15 -5.57 -20.95
N VAL A 20 28.68 -4.71 -20.07
CA VAL A 20 27.96 -3.48 -19.66
C VAL A 20 27.68 -2.60 -20.88
N GLY A 21 28.65 -2.49 -21.81
CA GLY A 21 28.50 -1.72 -23.04
C GLY A 21 27.35 -2.21 -23.91
N ASP A 22 27.16 -3.53 -24.02
CA ASP A 22 26.05 -4.10 -24.80
C ASP A 22 24.69 -3.74 -24.21
N LEU A 23 24.53 -3.85 -22.88
CA LEU A 23 23.28 -3.49 -22.21
C LEU A 23 22.95 -2.00 -22.34
N VAL A 24 23.96 -1.13 -22.18
CA VAL A 24 23.77 0.33 -22.33
C VAL A 24 23.45 0.68 -23.78
N ARG A 25 24.11 0.07 -24.77
CA ARG A 25 23.81 0.26 -26.20
C ARG A 25 22.41 -0.20 -26.57
N GLN A 26 21.97 -1.36 -26.09
CA GLN A 26 20.59 -1.84 -26.28
C GLN A 26 19.57 -0.86 -25.69
N ARG A 27 19.83 -0.32 -24.50
CA ARG A 27 18.94 0.69 -23.88
C ARG A 27 18.89 2.01 -24.66
N LEU A 28 20.02 2.43 -25.25
CA LEU A 28 20.15 3.63 -26.08
C LEU A 28 19.50 3.48 -27.47
N SER A 29 19.46 2.27 -28.01
CA SER A 29 18.86 1.97 -29.32
C SER A 29 17.41 2.44 -29.39
N THR A 30 16.94 2.88 -30.56
CA THR A 30 15.52 3.19 -30.80
C THR A 30 14.78 2.03 -31.48
N THR A 31 15.51 1.04 -32.02
CA THR A 31 14.97 -0.09 -32.78
C THR A 31 15.13 -1.44 -32.07
N ASP A 32 16.03 -1.53 -31.08
CA ASP A 32 16.38 -2.75 -30.36
C ASP A 32 16.30 -2.54 -28.83
N ARG A 33 15.21 -1.91 -28.37
CA ARG A 33 14.94 -1.73 -26.93
C ARG A 33 14.30 -3.00 -26.39
N LEU A 34 14.80 -3.47 -25.25
CA LEU A 34 14.15 -4.54 -24.50
C LEU A 34 12.76 -4.07 -24.04
N ASN A 35 11.71 -4.71 -24.55
CA ASN A 35 10.36 -4.56 -24.03
C ASN A 35 10.33 -4.99 -22.57
N LEU A 36 9.57 -4.30 -21.73
CA LEU A 36 9.43 -4.70 -20.33
C LEU A 36 8.21 -5.62 -20.18
N ALA A 37 8.36 -6.72 -19.45
CA ALA A 37 7.19 -7.52 -19.06
C ALA A 37 6.20 -6.64 -18.25
N LEU A 38 4.90 -6.89 -18.38
CA LEU A 38 3.84 -6.06 -17.76
C LEU A 38 3.97 -5.92 -16.22
N VAL A 39 4.60 -6.92 -15.59
CA VAL A 39 4.88 -7.00 -14.16
C VAL A 39 5.98 -6.05 -13.68
N GLN A 40 6.79 -5.51 -14.59
CA GLN A 40 7.85 -4.56 -14.23
C GLN A 40 7.28 -3.29 -13.60
N ARG A 41 7.83 -2.93 -12.43
CA ARG A 41 7.48 -1.70 -11.72
C ARG A 41 8.25 -0.48 -12.24
N ALA A 42 7.90 0.69 -11.72
CA ALA A 42 8.70 1.90 -11.90
C ALA A 42 10.10 1.75 -11.28
N GLU A 43 11.01 2.67 -11.62
CA GLU A 43 12.37 2.68 -11.11
C GLU A 43 12.38 3.07 -9.63
N VAL A 44 13.00 2.25 -8.77
CA VAL A 44 12.97 2.39 -7.30
C VAL A 44 14.35 2.35 -6.65
N TRP A 45 15.41 2.24 -7.45
CA TRP A 45 16.77 2.30 -6.93
C TRP A 45 17.18 3.74 -6.63
N ASP A 46 17.83 3.91 -5.48
CA ASP A 46 18.41 5.19 -5.05
C ASP A 46 19.89 5.28 -5.44
N GLU A 47 20.45 6.48 -5.30
CA GLU A 47 21.85 6.80 -5.61
C GLU A 47 22.85 5.90 -4.88
N VAL A 48 22.52 5.49 -3.65
CA VAL A 48 23.38 4.62 -2.84
C VAL A 48 23.48 3.24 -3.46
N ARG A 49 22.36 2.63 -3.87
CA ARG A 49 22.38 1.31 -4.53
C ARG A 49 23.10 1.35 -5.88
N MET A 50 22.91 2.42 -6.66
CA MET A 50 23.61 2.59 -7.93
C MET A 50 25.14 2.64 -7.72
N ARG A 51 25.63 3.38 -6.73
CA ARG A 51 27.05 3.41 -6.35
C ARG A 51 27.59 2.03 -5.94
N HIS A 52 26.82 1.25 -5.18
CA HIS A 52 27.20 -0.11 -4.78
C HIS A 52 27.19 -1.10 -5.96
N LEU A 53 26.29 -0.94 -6.92
CA LEU A 53 26.32 -1.70 -8.18
C LEU A 53 27.62 -1.41 -8.94
N LEU A 54 27.97 -0.13 -9.11
CA LEU A 54 29.19 0.27 -9.80
C LEU A 54 30.45 -0.23 -9.07
N ASP A 55 30.50 -0.12 -7.74
CA ASP A 55 31.63 -0.63 -6.96
C ASP A 55 31.77 -2.16 -7.08
N SER A 56 30.65 -2.89 -7.09
CA SER A 56 30.65 -4.34 -7.30
C SER A 56 31.21 -4.70 -8.67
N LEU A 57 30.81 -3.98 -9.71
CA LEU A 57 31.35 -4.16 -11.06
C LEU A 57 32.85 -3.88 -11.11
N LEU A 58 33.30 -2.74 -10.60
CA LEU A 58 34.73 -2.37 -10.57
C LEU A 58 35.57 -3.37 -9.77
N ALA A 59 35.01 -3.98 -8.73
CA ALA A 59 35.65 -5.03 -7.94
C ALA A 59 35.60 -6.43 -8.59
N GLY A 60 34.93 -6.58 -9.74
CA GLY A 60 34.77 -7.85 -10.44
C GLY A 60 33.77 -8.81 -9.77
N TYR A 61 32.88 -8.31 -8.93
CA TYR A 61 31.85 -9.12 -8.27
C TYR A 61 30.68 -9.40 -9.21
N PRO A 62 30.08 -10.61 -9.16
CA PRO A 62 28.90 -10.92 -9.96
C PRO A 62 27.71 -10.07 -9.54
N ILE A 63 27.04 -9.45 -10.51
CA ILE A 63 25.85 -8.61 -10.28
C ILE A 63 24.52 -9.33 -10.57
N GLY A 64 24.56 -10.67 -10.63
CA GLY A 64 23.45 -11.53 -11.04
C GLY A 64 23.29 -11.63 -12.56
N ALA A 65 22.16 -12.19 -13.01
CA ALA A 65 21.84 -12.39 -14.43
C ALA A 65 20.69 -11.47 -14.88
N ILE A 66 20.57 -11.19 -16.17
CA ILE A 66 19.39 -10.59 -16.79
C ILE A 66 18.45 -11.74 -17.20
N LEU A 67 17.16 -11.65 -16.89
CA LEU A 67 16.19 -12.64 -17.32
C LEU A 67 15.26 -12.05 -18.37
N LEU A 68 15.20 -12.72 -19.51
CA LEU A 68 14.26 -12.44 -20.58
C LEU A 68 13.22 -13.56 -20.64
N CYS A 69 11.99 -13.21 -20.92
CA CYS A 69 10.92 -14.16 -21.22
C CYS A 69 10.22 -13.81 -22.53
N ARG A 70 9.62 -14.82 -23.15
CA ARG A 70 8.57 -14.64 -24.16
C ARG A 70 7.37 -15.50 -23.77
N VAL A 71 6.18 -15.10 -24.18
CA VAL A 71 4.93 -15.78 -23.82
C VAL A 71 4.31 -16.30 -25.12
N ARG A 72 3.91 -17.58 -25.14
CA ARG A 72 3.29 -18.19 -26.33
C ARG A 72 1.87 -17.69 -26.56
N ASP A 73 1.10 -17.49 -25.49
CA ASP A 73 -0.23 -16.91 -25.54
C ASP A 73 -0.20 -15.39 -25.79
N GLU A 74 -1.36 -14.83 -26.13
CA GLU A 74 -1.56 -13.38 -26.20
C GLU A 74 -1.13 -12.72 -24.88
N SER A 75 -0.21 -11.78 -24.98
CA SER A 75 0.38 -11.11 -23.82
C SER A 75 0.66 -9.65 -24.13
N ARG A 76 0.96 -8.87 -23.09
CA ARG A 76 1.20 -7.43 -23.19
C ARG A 76 2.54 -7.04 -22.59
N VAL A 77 3.12 -5.99 -23.15
CA VAL A 77 4.41 -5.43 -22.76
C VAL A 77 4.29 -3.94 -22.48
N ILE A 78 5.22 -3.46 -21.67
CA ILE A 78 5.43 -2.04 -21.45
C ILE A 78 6.58 -1.58 -22.33
N THR A 79 6.31 -0.59 -23.19
CA THR A 79 7.32 0.13 -23.96
C THR A 79 7.46 1.54 -23.38
N VAL A 80 8.69 2.05 -23.30
CA VAL A 80 8.95 3.44 -22.88
C VAL A 80 9.26 4.28 -24.12
N LEU A 81 8.33 5.17 -24.48
CA LEU A 81 8.48 6.15 -25.56
C LEU A 81 8.49 7.54 -24.93
N ASP A 82 9.54 8.32 -25.19
CA ASP A 82 9.69 9.71 -24.71
C ASP A 82 9.44 9.92 -23.20
N GLY A 83 9.81 8.91 -22.39
CA GLY A 83 9.62 8.94 -20.92
C GLY A 83 8.25 8.43 -20.45
N GLU A 84 7.29 8.24 -21.36
CA GLU A 84 5.98 7.67 -21.05
C GLU A 84 5.96 6.15 -21.18
N ARG A 85 5.34 5.48 -20.21
CA ARG A 85 5.13 4.03 -20.21
C ARG A 85 3.83 3.72 -20.94
N LEU A 86 3.94 3.05 -22.08
CA LEU A 86 2.79 2.64 -22.90
C LEU A 86 2.64 1.13 -22.85
N ASP A 87 1.40 0.69 -22.65
CA ASP A 87 1.03 -0.72 -22.70
C ASP A 87 0.61 -1.10 -24.12
N ARG A 88 1.21 -2.15 -24.68
CA ARG A 88 0.96 -2.63 -26.04
C ARG A 88 0.89 -4.16 -26.08
N GLU A 89 0.19 -4.68 -27.09
CA GLU A 89 0.24 -6.10 -27.43
C GLU A 89 1.68 -6.51 -27.71
N ALA A 90 2.09 -7.63 -27.13
CA ALA A 90 3.41 -8.20 -27.34
C ALA A 90 3.50 -8.88 -28.69
N ASP A 91 4.64 -8.72 -29.36
CA ASP A 91 5.03 -9.65 -30.42
C ASP A 91 5.37 -11.01 -29.76
N PRO A 92 4.68 -12.12 -30.12
CA PRO A 92 4.91 -13.44 -29.52
C PRO A 92 6.35 -13.95 -29.65
N GLU A 93 7.09 -13.48 -30.67
CA GLU A 93 8.49 -13.87 -30.88
C GLU A 93 9.48 -12.92 -30.19
N ALA A 94 9.03 -11.78 -29.66
CA ALA A 94 9.90 -10.82 -29.01
C ALA A 94 10.21 -11.20 -27.56
N TRP A 95 11.50 -11.11 -27.21
CA TRP A 95 11.96 -11.24 -25.83
C TRP A 95 11.63 -9.99 -25.01
N GLN A 96 11.17 -10.22 -23.79
CA GLN A 96 10.73 -9.21 -22.84
C GLN A 96 11.52 -9.32 -21.55
N LEU A 97 11.91 -8.19 -20.95
CA LEU A 97 12.67 -8.12 -19.72
C LEU A 97 11.81 -8.49 -18.50
N LEU A 98 12.17 -9.61 -17.86
CA LEU A 98 11.50 -10.16 -16.67
C LEU A 98 12.27 -9.89 -15.37
N ASP A 99 13.60 -9.84 -15.42
CA ASP A 99 14.41 -9.36 -14.30
C ASP A 99 15.67 -8.64 -14.79
N GLY A 100 16.10 -7.62 -14.05
CA GLY A 100 17.29 -6.83 -14.36
C GLY A 100 17.02 -5.39 -14.80
N GLN A 101 15.75 -4.96 -14.90
CA GLN A 101 15.38 -3.58 -15.28
C GLN A 101 16.12 -2.51 -14.47
N GLN A 102 16.13 -2.64 -13.14
CA GLN A 102 16.75 -1.65 -12.25
C GLN A 102 18.28 -1.57 -12.45
N ARG A 103 18.93 -2.71 -12.75
CA ARG A 103 20.37 -2.78 -13.02
C ARG A 103 20.70 -2.13 -14.37
N ILE A 104 19.93 -2.45 -15.41
CA ILE A 104 20.12 -1.86 -16.75
C ILE A 104 19.92 -0.34 -16.69
N ASN A 105 18.86 0.12 -16.02
CA ASN A 105 18.60 1.55 -15.88
C ASN A 105 19.64 2.28 -15.02
N ALA A 106 20.14 1.66 -13.94
CA ALA A 106 21.24 2.22 -13.15
C ALA A 106 22.52 2.37 -13.99
N LEU A 107 22.90 1.34 -14.76
CA LEU A 107 24.04 1.39 -15.66
C LEU A 107 23.89 2.48 -16.72
N PHE A 108 22.72 2.55 -17.35
CA PHE A 108 22.38 3.61 -18.30
C PHE A 108 22.48 5.00 -17.67
N SER A 109 21.93 5.18 -16.47
CA SER A 109 21.89 6.48 -15.81
C SER A 109 23.27 6.95 -15.32
N MET A 110 24.14 6.01 -14.89
CA MET A 110 25.49 6.35 -14.45
C MET A 110 26.45 6.63 -15.61
N LEU A 111 26.31 5.92 -16.73
CA LEU A 111 27.31 5.91 -17.81
C LEU A 111 26.94 6.77 -19.02
N THR A 112 25.77 7.42 -19.00
CA THR A 112 25.28 8.27 -20.09
C THR A 112 24.86 9.65 -19.58
N ASP A 113 24.82 10.62 -20.49
CA ASP A 113 24.31 11.98 -20.26
C ASP A 113 22.77 12.08 -20.38
N LYS A 114 22.10 10.95 -20.63
CA LYS A 114 20.65 10.85 -20.81
C LYS A 114 19.91 10.30 -19.58
N GLY A 115 20.61 10.12 -18.47
CA GLY A 115 20.03 9.64 -17.22
C GLY A 115 19.40 10.76 -16.38
N ASP A 116 18.29 10.46 -15.72
CA ASP A 116 17.55 11.44 -14.88
C ASP A 116 17.98 11.43 -13.40
N TYR A 117 19.05 10.71 -13.05
CA TYR A 117 19.49 10.47 -11.66
C TYR A 117 20.64 11.36 -11.21
N GLY A 118 20.82 12.54 -11.81
CA GLY A 118 22.00 13.37 -11.57
C GLY A 118 23.28 12.72 -12.10
N ARG A 119 24.45 13.14 -11.59
CA ARG A 119 25.76 12.72 -12.09
C ARG A 119 26.52 11.85 -11.10
N PHE A 120 27.23 10.87 -11.64
CA PHE A 120 28.09 9.96 -10.87
C PHE A 120 29.55 10.19 -11.24
N TYR A 121 30.37 10.30 -10.21
CA TYR A 121 31.76 10.66 -10.30
C TYR A 121 32.63 9.59 -9.66
N LEU A 122 33.63 9.11 -10.41
CA LEU A 122 34.61 8.14 -9.91
C LEU A 122 35.92 8.84 -9.62
N HIS A 123 36.37 8.85 -8.36
CA HIS A 123 37.68 9.37 -8.01
C HIS A 123 38.74 8.47 -8.68
N MET A 124 39.70 9.03 -9.40
CA MET A 124 40.65 8.23 -10.19
C MET A 124 41.92 7.83 -9.44
N THR A 125 42.29 8.56 -8.40
CA THR A 125 43.56 8.34 -7.66
C THR A 125 43.40 7.99 -6.18
N MET A 126 42.18 7.90 -5.66
CA MET A 126 41.92 7.45 -4.29
C MET A 126 41.98 5.93 -4.23
N GLU A 127 42.70 5.34 -3.27
CA GLU A 127 42.67 3.89 -3.07
C GLU A 127 41.28 3.41 -2.64
N ARG A 128 40.83 2.28 -3.19
CA ARG A 128 39.56 1.67 -2.77
C ARG A 128 39.73 1.11 -1.36
N ALA A 129 38.92 1.59 -0.43
CA ALA A 129 38.91 1.07 0.93
C ALA A 129 38.59 -0.44 0.96
N ALA A 130 39.14 -1.16 1.93
CA ALA A 130 38.82 -2.57 2.13
C ALA A 130 37.29 -2.75 2.35
N PRO A 131 36.67 -3.79 1.76
CA PRO A 131 35.23 -3.99 1.87
C PRO A 131 34.83 -4.23 3.33
N ALA A 132 33.85 -3.45 3.81
CA ALA A 132 33.25 -3.58 5.13
C ALA A 132 31.76 -3.90 4.99
N PRO A 133 31.28 -5.10 5.41
CA PRO A 133 29.88 -5.46 5.29
C PRO A 133 28.98 -4.48 6.05
N ALA A 134 28.15 -3.73 5.33
CA ALA A 134 27.24 -2.74 5.89
C ALA A 134 25.80 -3.05 5.46
N GLN A 135 24.89 -3.21 6.44
CA GLN A 135 23.47 -3.48 6.16
C GLN A 135 22.58 -2.24 6.27
N ARG A 136 23.03 -1.19 6.97
CA ARG A 136 22.25 0.05 7.16
C ARG A 136 22.60 1.05 6.07
N ARG A 137 21.60 1.70 5.46
CA ARG A 137 21.78 2.71 4.38
C ARG A 137 22.84 3.77 4.73
N ALA A 138 22.79 4.35 5.93
CA ALA A 138 23.76 5.36 6.36
C ALA A 138 25.21 4.83 6.47
N ALA A 139 25.39 3.54 6.72
CA ALA A 139 26.71 2.90 6.71
C ALA A 139 27.15 2.55 5.29
N MET A 140 26.23 2.12 4.42
CA MET A 140 26.47 1.86 2.99
C MET A 140 26.85 3.13 2.23
N ASP A 141 26.22 4.26 2.52
CA ASP A 141 26.51 5.53 1.85
C ASP A 141 27.94 6.03 2.16
N ARG A 142 28.36 5.85 3.42
CA ARG A 142 29.71 6.22 3.89
C ARG A 142 30.80 5.26 3.47
N SER A 143 30.46 4.06 2.97
CA SER A 143 31.46 3.02 2.69
C SER A 143 32.19 3.18 1.35
N LEU A 144 31.72 4.07 0.46
CA LEU A 144 32.24 4.24 -0.90
C LEU A 144 32.69 5.67 -1.18
N PRO A 145 33.74 6.20 -0.51
CA PRO A 145 34.19 7.58 -0.69
C PRO A 145 34.75 7.88 -2.10
N HIS A 146 35.18 6.85 -2.83
CA HIS A 146 35.74 6.96 -4.18
C HIS A 146 34.67 7.05 -5.28
N ILE A 147 33.39 6.85 -4.97
CA ILE A 147 32.27 7.03 -5.91
C ILE A 147 31.32 8.04 -5.31
N VAL A 148 31.06 9.15 -6.00
CA VAL A 148 30.23 10.25 -5.49
C VAL A 148 29.07 10.51 -6.44
N HIS A 149 27.90 10.78 -5.88
CA HIS A 149 26.71 11.21 -6.61
C HIS A 149 26.43 12.69 -6.34
N ARG A 150 25.94 13.40 -7.36
CA ARG A 150 25.49 14.79 -7.29
C ARG A 150 24.17 14.96 -8.03
N GLY A 151 23.16 15.46 -7.32
CA GLY A 151 21.88 15.88 -7.89
C GLY A 151 21.98 17.24 -8.60
N PRO A 152 20.91 17.67 -9.31
CA PRO A 152 20.89 18.93 -10.08
C PRO A 152 21.06 20.19 -9.22
N GLU A 153 20.66 20.13 -7.95
CA GLU A 153 20.70 21.25 -7.00
C GLU A 153 21.88 21.19 -6.03
N ASP A 154 22.74 20.16 -6.14
CA ASP A 154 23.89 20.00 -5.25
C ASP A 154 25.03 20.98 -5.62
N GLU A 155 25.80 21.38 -4.62
CA GLU A 155 27.03 22.16 -4.84
C GLU A 155 28.07 21.36 -5.65
N ASP A 156 28.86 22.09 -6.45
CA ASP A 156 29.94 21.53 -7.26
C ASP A 156 30.94 20.73 -6.39
N LEU A 157 31.54 19.71 -7.01
CA LEU A 157 32.53 18.87 -6.36
C LEU A 157 33.80 19.64 -6.03
N SER A 158 34.14 19.70 -4.74
CA SER A 158 35.49 20.07 -4.29
C SER A 158 36.51 19.09 -4.89
N SER A 159 37.58 19.59 -5.50
CA SER A 159 38.59 18.78 -6.20
C SER A 159 38.06 18.01 -7.41
N ARG A 160 37.15 18.62 -8.19
CA ARG A 160 36.53 18.08 -9.40
C ARG A 160 37.52 17.41 -10.36
N GLU A 161 38.74 17.93 -10.44
CA GLU A 161 39.79 17.42 -11.31
C GLU A 161 40.29 16.02 -10.93
N SER A 162 40.04 15.56 -9.70
CA SER A 162 40.39 14.21 -9.25
C SER A 162 39.37 13.15 -9.66
N TYR A 163 38.20 13.57 -10.16
CA TYR A 163 37.07 12.72 -10.47
C TYR A 163 36.82 12.61 -11.97
N LEU A 164 36.42 11.45 -12.43
CA LEU A 164 35.92 11.19 -13.78
C LEU A 164 34.38 11.31 -13.76
N ASP A 165 33.81 12.19 -14.60
CA ASP A 165 32.36 12.24 -14.82
C ASP A 165 31.90 11.07 -15.69
N LEU A 166 31.22 10.10 -15.08
CA LEU A 166 30.85 8.86 -15.75
C LEU A 166 29.75 9.05 -16.80
N SER A 167 28.99 10.15 -16.76
CA SER A 167 27.97 10.43 -17.77
C SER A 167 28.57 10.60 -19.18
N ARG A 168 29.85 10.96 -19.26
CA ARG A 168 30.61 11.10 -20.53
C ARG A 168 31.11 9.75 -21.08
N TRP A 169 31.06 8.69 -20.27
CA TRP A 169 31.70 7.41 -20.57
C TRP A 169 31.15 6.74 -21.82
N ALA A 170 29.83 6.52 -21.91
CA ALA A 170 29.23 5.78 -23.02
C ALA A 170 29.45 6.47 -24.37
N GLY A 171 29.39 7.80 -24.41
CA GLY A 171 29.63 8.59 -25.61
C GLY A 171 31.08 8.41 -26.10
N TRP A 172 32.04 8.59 -25.20
CA TRP A 172 33.45 8.41 -25.51
C TRP A 172 33.78 6.97 -25.93
N ALA A 173 33.37 5.99 -25.12
CA ALA A 173 33.67 4.57 -25.35
C ALA A 173 32.96 3.96 -26.57
N SER A 174 31.93 4.63 -27.10
CA SER A 174 31.28 4.23 -28.36
C SER A 174 31.95 4.85 -29.59
N ALA A 175 32.59 6.02 -29.45
CA ALA A 175 33.34 6.67 -30.52
C ALA A 175 34.72 6.02 -30.73
N GLU A 176 35.33 5.55 -29.65
CA GLU A 176 36.71 5.07 -29.64
C GLU A 176 36.77 3.54 -29.81
N GLN A 177 36.84 3.06 -31.06
CA GLN A 177 36.65 1.64 -31.39
C GLN A 177 37.87 0.73 -31.13
N ASP A 178 39.06 1.31 -30.93
CA ASP A 178 40.32 0.55 -30.88
C ASP A 178 41.01 0.51 -29.50
N ILE A 179 40.49 1.22 -28.50
CA ILE A 179 41.10 1.21 -27.17
C ILE A 179 40.74 -0.07 -26.43
N ARG A 180 41.78 -0.83 -26.07
CA ARG A 180 41.65 -2.06 -25.28
C ARG A 180 42.15 -1.85 -23.86
N PRO A 181 41.62 -2.59 -22.85
CA PRO A 181 42.12 -2.49 -21.49
C PRO A 181 43.65 -2.59 -21.39
N GLU A 182 44.27 -3.49 -22.15
CA GLU A 182 45.72 -3.73 -22.09
C GLU A 182 46.56 -2.56 -22.62
N SER A 183 45.94 -1.62 -23.36
CA SER A 183 46.62 -0.43 -23.89
C SER A 183 46.80 0.68 -22.85
N VAL A 184 46.11 0.61 -21.70
CA VAL A 184 46.21 1.62 -20.65
C VAL A 184 47.42 1.36 -19.76
N THR A 185 48.39 2.26 -19.85
CA THR A 185 49.62 2.25 -19.07
C THR A 185 49.66 3.43 -18.11
N THR A 186 50.62 3.41 -17.18
CA THR A 186 50.87 4.54 -16.29
C THR A 186 51.37 5.78 -17.04
N ASP A 187 51.97 5.60 -18.23
CA ASP A 187 52.48 6.70 -19.05
C ASP A 187 51.38 7.43 -19.83
N ASN A 188 50.29 6.76 -20.20
CA ASN A 188 49.24 7.34 -21.05
C ASN A 188 47.90 7.59 -20.34
N VAL A 189 47.71 7.11 -19.11
CA VAL A 189 46.43 7.21 -18.39
C VAL A 189 45.97 8.67 -18.20
N ALA A 190 46.88 9.62 -18.02
CA ALA A 190 46.54 11.03 -17.86
C ALA A 190 45.87 11.60 -19.12
N ASP A 191 46.43 11.31 -20.29
CA ASP A 191 45.90 11.76 -21.58
C ASP A 191 44.59 11.05 -21.94
N LEU A 192 44.47 9.76 -21.61
CA LEU A 192 43.24 9.00 -21.80
C LEU A 192 42.10 9.51 -20.91
N LEU A 193 42.35 9.79 -19.63
CA LEU A 193 41.33 10.37 -18.76
C LEU A 193 40.91 11.76 -19.25
N ALA A 194 41.85 12.53 -19.78
CA ALA A 194 41.59 13.84 -20.35
C ALA A 194 40.75 13.80 -21.62
N SER A 195 40.85 12.73 -22.42
CA SER A 195 40.05 12.54 -23.62
C SER A 195 38.62 12.09 -23.30
N VAL A 196 38.41 11.34 -22.22
CA VAL A 196 37.06 11.00 -21.71
C VAL A 196 36.39 12.23 -21.10
N ASP A 197 37.12 12.93 -20.23
CA ASP A 197 36.63 14.07 -19.46
C ASP A 197 37.69 15.18 -19.37
N PRO A 198 37.54 16.28 -20.15
CA PRO A 198 38.49 17.39 -20.16
C PRO A 198 38.70 18.09 -18.80
N GLU A 199 37.83 17.89 -17.82
CA GLU A 199 38.00 18.45 -16.48
C GLU A 199 38.73 17.47 -15.54
N CYS A 200 38.78 16.18 -15.87
CA CYS A 200 39.48 15.16 -15.09
C CYS A 200 40.99 15.24 -15.36
N ARG A 201 41.76 15.77 -14.40
CA ARG A 201 43.23 15.83 -14.43
C ARG A 201 43.81 15.30 -13.10
N PRO A 202 43.61 14.01 -12.81
CA PRO A 202 43.86 13.48 -11.47
C PRO A 202 45.33 13.08 -11.24
N VAL A 203 46.10 12.84 -12.31
CA VAL A 203 47.49 12.39 -12.25
C VAL A 203 48.44 13.60 -12.31
N ARG A 204 49.10 13.87 -11.19
CA ARG A 204 50.13 14.89 -11.03
C ARG A 204 51.48 14.28 -10.64
N LEU A 205 51.45 13.10 -10.02
CA LEU A 205 52.62 12.34 -9.58
C LEU A 205 52.58 10.89 -10.13
N PRO A 206 53.74 10.22 -10.32
CA PRO A 206 53.78 8.84 -10.79
C PRO A 206 52.96 7.85 -9.94
N ALA A 207 52.93 8.02 -8.62
CA ALA A 207 52.15 7.16 -7.71
C ALA A 207 50.63 7.21 -7.96
N GLU A 208 50.13 8.34 -8.48
CA GLU A 208 48.72 8.49 -8.82
C GLU A 208 48.37 7.74 -10.12
N ALA A 209 49.31 7.70 -11.07
CA ALA A 209 49.16 6.93 -12.30
C ALA A 209 49.04 5.41 -12.02
N GLU A 210 49.77 4.91 -11.02
CA GLU A 210 49.70 3.52 -10.56
C GLU A 210 48.31 3.13 -10.01
N ILE A 211 47.52 4.10 -9.52
CA ILE A 211 46.14 3.89 -9.06
C ILE A 211 45.14 4.10 -10.20
N ALA A 212 45.35 5.15 -11.00
CA ALA A 212 44.43 5.53 -12.06
C ALA A 212 44.42 4.53 -13.23
N ALA A 213 45.58 4.00 -13.62
CA ALA A 213 45.68 3.11 -14.77
C ALA A 213 44.89 1.80 -14.58
N PRO A 214 45.03 1.05 -13.46
CA PRO A 214 44.19 -0.12 -13.19
C PRO A 214 42.69 0.20 -13.14
N ARG A 215 42.30 1.35 -12.59
CA ARG A 215 40.89 1.75 -12.50
C ARG A 215 40.28 2.04 -13.87
N LEU A 216 41.02 2.72 -14.75
CA LEU A 216 40.58 2.95 -16.12
C LEU A 216 40.54 1.63 -16.92
N ARG A 217 41.49 0.71 -16.70
CA ARG A 217 41.44 -0.65 -17.26
C ARG A 217 40.18 -1.40 -16.87
N GLN A 218 39.82 -1.37 -15.59
CA GLN A 218 38.60 -2.02 -15.09
C GLN A 218 37.34 -1.43 -15.75
N LEU A 219 37.26 -0.11 -15.92
CA LEU A 219 36.13 0.50 -16.64
C LEU A 219 36.03 0.03 -18.11
N LEU A 220 37.17 -0.06 -18.80
CA LEU A 220 37.21 -0.61 -20.16
C LEU A 220 36.82 -2.09 -20.18
N GLU A 221 37.34 -2.91 -19.27
CA GLU A 221 37.01 -4.33 -19.15
C GLU A 221 35.50 -4.53 -18.94
N LEU A 222 34.89 -3.74 -18.04
CA LEU A 222 33.45 -3.77 -17.83
C LEU A 222 32.66 -3.45 -19.09
N TRP A 223 33.14 -2.48 -19.87
CA TRP A 223 32.49 -2.02 -21.09
C TRP A 223 32.60 -3.01 -22.24
N THR A 224 33.74 -3.69 -22.39
CA THR A 224 34.04 -4.52 -23.56
C THR A 224 33.91 -6.02 -23.32
N THR A 225 34.09 -6.49 -22.09
CA THR A 225 34.18 -7.92 -21.77
C THR A 225 32.81 -8.47 -21.34
N PRO A 226 32.24 -9.45 -22.06
CA PRO A 226 31.00 -10.07 -21.65
C PRO A 226 31.13 -10.78 -20.30
N SER A 227 30.34 -10.35 -19.32
CA SER A 227 30.38 -10.88 -17.95
C SER A 227 29.00 -11.05 -17.30
N ILE A 228 27.94 -10.50 -17.90
CA ILE A 228 26.58 -10.52 -17.36
C ILE A 228 25.79 -11.63 -18.06
N PRO A 229 25.41 -12.72 -17.36
CA PRO A 229 24.60 -13.77 -17.95
C PRO A 229 23.22 -13.25 -18.33
N VAL A 230 22.72 -13.66 -19.49
CA VAL A 230 21.35 -13.43 -19.96
C VAL A 230 20.66 -14.79 -20.09
N LEU A 231 19.68 -15.00 -19.22
CA LEU A 231 18.84 -16.19 -19.20
C LEU A 231 17.58 -15.93 -20.01
N ARG A 232 17.10 -16.94 -20.73
CA ARG A 232 15.93 -16.86 -21.59
C ARG A 232 14.95 -17.97 -21.24
N ALA A 233 13.68 -17.62 -21.01
CA ALA A 233 12.62 -18.57 -20.72
C ALA A 233 11.43 -18.39 -21.67
N THR A 234 10.99 -19.47 -22.31
CA THR A 234 9.70 -19.47 -23.02
C THR A 234 8.62 -19.91 -22.04
N LEU A 235 7.62 -19.05 -21.83
CA LEU A 235 6.50 -19.25 -20.92
C LEU A 235 5.22 -19.51 -21.72
N GLN A 236 4.24 -20.20 -21.15
CA GLN A 236 2.99 -20.51 -21.84
C GLN A 236 2.04 -19.32 -21.73
N THR A 237 1.78 -18.87 -20.50
CA THR A 237 0.74 -17.87 -20.21
C THR A 237 1.30 -16.59 -19.57
N PRO A 238 0.57 -15.46 -19.62
CA PRO A 238 0.92 -14.27 -18.85
C PRO A 238 0.97 -14.48 -17.33
N LEU A 239 0.24 -15.47 -16.79
CA LEU A 239 0.28 -15.82 -15.37
C LEU A 239 1.63 -16.44 -14.99
N ASP A 240 2.23 -17.24 -15.88
CA ASP A 240 3.58 -17.80 -15.69
C ASP A 240 4.62 -16.68 -15.49
N VAL A 241 4.44 -15.55 -16.19
CA VAL A 241 5.30 -14.37 -16.05
C VAL A 241 5.24 -13.83 -14.62
N LEU A 242 4.05 -13.70 -14.04
CA LEU A 242 3.85 -13.26 -12.65
C LEU A 242 4.45 -14.26 -11.67
N GLU A 243 4.24 -15.56 -11.91
CA GLU A 243 4.77 -16.62 -11.05
C GLU A 243 6.31 -16.65 -11.05
N VAL A 244 6.95 -16.61 -12.21
CA VAL A 244 8.41 -16.56 -12.32
C VAL A 244 8.95 -15.28 -11.68
N PHE A 245 8.31 -14.14 -11.94
CA PHE A 245 8.70 -12.86 -11.37
C PHE A 245 8.61 -12.86 -9.83
N THR A 246 7.53 -13.39 -9.25
CA THR A 246 7.38 -13.45 -7.79
C THR A 246 8.44 -14.34 -7.16
N ARG A 247 8.74 -15.51 -7.75
CA ARG A 247 9.73 -16.46 -7.23
C ARG A 247 11.16 -15.91 -7.29
N ILE A 248 11.52 -15.19 -8.36
CA ILE A 248 12.87 -14.65 -8.54
C ILE A 248 13.12 -13.41 -7.69
N ASN A 249 12.11 -12.56 -7.49
CA ASN A 249 12.22 -11.36 -6.66
C ASN A 249 12.30 -11.64 -5.15
N LEU A 250 12.27 -12.91 -4.71
CA LEU A 250 12.49 -13.29 -3.31
C LEU A 250 13.94 -13.06 -2.84
N GLY A 251 14.91 -13.04 -3.76
CA GLY A 251 16.34 -12.85 -3.44
C GLY A 251 16.86 -11.40 -3.49
N GLY A 252 16.08 -10.46 -4.06
CA GLY A 252 16.48 -9.06 -4.30
C GLY A 252 15.68 -8.04 -3.49
N VAL A 253 15.51 -6.82 -4.03
CA VAL A 253 14.60 -5.82 -3.45
C VAL A 253 13.17 -6.32 -3.62
N GLN A 254 12.63 -6.93 -2.57
CA GLN A 254 11.30 -7.54 -2.61
C GLN A 254 10.28 -6.58 -3.24
N VAL A 255 9.58 -7.09 -4.23
CA VAL A 255 8.47 -6.38 -4.85
C VAL A 255 7.30 -6.42 -3.86
N GLY A 256 6.69 -5.26 -3.61
CA GLY A 256 5.60 -5.20 -2.64
C GLY A 256 4.43 -6.05 -3.13
N GLY A 257 3.73 -6.76 -2.24
CA GLY A 257 2.58 -7.59 -2.63
C GLY A 257 1.51 -6.81 -3.43
N MET A 258 1.42 -5.50 -3.21
CA MET A 258 0.54 -4.59 -3.94
C MET A 258 0.98 -4.33 -5.39
N ASP A 259 2.28 -4.28 -5.66
CA ASP A 259 2.81 -4.14 -7.03
C ASP A 259 2.51 -5.42 -7.84
N VAL A 260 2.72 -6.59 -7.22
CA VAL A 260 2.42 -7.88 -7.85
C VAL A 260 0.92 -8.02 -8.12
N TYR A 261 0.09 -7.65 -7.14
CA TYR A 261 -1.36 -7.63 -7.32
C TYR A 261 -1.78 -6.70 -8.47
N PHE A 262 -1.24 -5.48 -8.52
CA PHE A 262 -1.54 -4.55 -9.62
C PHE A 262 -1.09 -5.08 -10.98
N ALA A 263 0.07 -5.74 -11.06
CA ALA A 263 0.50 -6.40 -12.27
C ALA A 263 -0.49 -7.48 -12.73
N GLY A 264 -0.97 -8.31 -11.81
CA GLY A 264 -2.02 -9.29 -12.09
C GLY A 264 -3.32 -8.65 -12.58
N VAL A 265 -3.72 -7.51 -11.99
CA VAL A 265 -4.89 -6.76 -12.44
C VAL A 265 -4.71 -6.27 -13.87
N LYS A 266 -3.55 -5.71 -14.23
CA LYS A 266 -3.31 -5.25 -15.62
C LYS A 266 -3.29 -6.39 -16.65
N THR A 267 -2.96 -7.61 -16.22
CA THR A 267 -3.02 -8.80 -17.09
C THR A 267 -4.45 -9.07 -17.55
N PHE A 268 -5.45 -8.86 -16.69
CA PHE A 268 -6.85 -9.17 -16.99
C PHE A 268 -7.71 -7.96 -17.35
N TRP A 269 -7.31 -6.74 -16.97
CA TRP A 269 -8.03 -5.49 -17.23
C TRP A 269 -7.13 -4.47 -17.91
N ARG A 270 -7.40 -4.25 -19.20
CA ARG A 270 -6.44 -3.61 -20.10
C ARG A 270 -6.15 -2.14 -19.78
N ASP A 271 -7.17 -1.43 -19.34
CA ASP A 271 -7.21 0.01 -19.07
C ASP A 271 -7.28 0.32 -17.56
N ALA A 272 -6.94 -0.67 -16.72
CA ALA A 272 -6.86 -0.56 -15.26
C ALA A 272 -6.06 0.65 -14.80
N GLU A 273 -4.86 0.85 -15.34
CA GLU A 273 -3.95 1.92 -14.93
C GLU A 273 -4.60 3.30 -15.12
N THR A 274 -5.12 3.56 -16.32
CA THR A 274 -5.78 4.82 -16.67
C THR A 274 -7.03 5.06 -15.82
N ARG A 275 -7.87 4.04 -15.61
CA ARG A 275 -9.10 4.17 -14.82
C ARG A 275 -8.81 4.41 -13.33
N LEU A 276 -7.78 3.76 -12.78
CA LEU A 276 -7.36 3.95 -11.40
C LEU A 276 -6.70 5.32 -11.17
N ASP A 277 -5.93 5.82 -12.13
CA ASP A 277 -5.40 7.18 -12.10
C ASP A 277 -6.53 8.22 -12.14
N ARG A 278 -7.53 8.02 -13.02
CA ARG A 278 -8.72 8.89 -13.08
C ARG A 278 -9.50 8.88 -11.76
N LEU A 279 -9.69 7.71 -11.16
CA LEU A 279 -10.33 7.60 -9.85
C LEU A 279 -9.54 8.36 -8.78
N ALA A 280 -8.21 8.21 -8.74
CA ALA A 280 -7.36 8.92 -7.78
C ALA A 280 -7.42 10.44 -7.98
N GLN A 281 -7.54 10.92 -9.22
CA GLN A 281 -7.74 12.34 -9.53
C GLN A 281 -9.13 12.84 -9.13
N ALA A 282 -10.18 12.04 -9.34
CA ALA A 282 -11.55 12.41 -9.01
C ALA A 282 -11.84 12.41 -7.50
N VAL A 283 -11.06 11.67 -6.71
CA VAL A 283 -11.23 11.52 -5.27
C VAL A 283 -9.95 12.01 -4.57
N PRO A 284 -9.83 13.31 -4.24
CA PRO A 284 -8.56 13.96 -3.85
C PRO A 284 -7.87 13.39 -2.60
N VAL A 285 -8.57 12.61 -1.79
CA VAL A 285 -8.02 11.95 -0.60
C VAL A 285 -7.28 10.65 -0.93
N LEU A 286 -7.49 10.08 -2.12
CA LEU A 286 -6.73 8.95 -2.64
C LEU A 286 -5.37 9.42 -3.17
N ARG A 287 -4.32 9.17 -2.40
CA ARG A 287 -2.97 9.71 -2.67
C ARG A 287 -2.35 9.28 -4.01
N ASN A 288 -2.76 8.12 -4.54
CA ASN A 288 -2.24 7.55 -5.78
C ASN A 288 -3.12 6.38 -6.25
N ARG A 289 -2.81 5.85 -7.43
CA ARG A 289 -3.46 4.67 -8.02
C ARG A 289 -3.49 3.43 -7.14
N PHE A 290 -2.53 3.25 -6.25
CA PHE A 290 -2.51 2.08 -5.36
C PHE A 290 -3.53 2.20 -4.23
N ALA A 291 -3.77 3.42 -3.74
CA ALA A 291 -4.88 3.69 -2.83
C ALA A 291 -6.23 3.46 -3.55
N ALA A 292 -6.35 3.92 -4.80
CA ALA A 292 -7.51 3.68 -5.64
C ALA A 292 -7.74 2.18 -5.89
N LEU A 293 -6.70 1.43 -6.27
CA LEU A 293 -6.76 -0.02 -6.51
C LEU A 293 -7.23 -0.75 -5.26
N ARG A 294 -6.59 -0.46 -4.12
CA ARG A 294 -6.96 -1.04 -2.83
C ARG A 294 -8.42 -0.77 -2.51
N MET A 295 -8.89 0.46 -2.72
CA MET A 295 -10.25 0.85 -2.42
C MET A 295 -11.27 0.10 -3.31
N VAL A 296 -11.06 0.14 -4.62
CA VAL A 296 -11.93 -0.51 -5.61
C VAL A 296 -11.96 -2.02 -5.42
N SER A 297 -10.81 -2.66 -5.19
CA SER A 297 -10.77 -4.10 -4.89
C SER A 297 -11.57 -4.44 -3.63
N ARG A 298 -11.47 -3.63 -2.56
CA ARG A 298 -12.23 -3.84 -1.31
C ARG A 298 -13.73 -3.70 -1.53
N LEU A 299 -14.16 -2.68 -2.27
CA LEU A 299 -15.58 -2.48 -2.60
C LEU A 299 -16.12 -3.58 -3.50
N ALA A 300 -15.42 -3.93 -4.59
CA ALA A 300 -15.81 -4.99 -5.51
C ALA A 300 -15.94 -6.34 -4.80
N SER A 301 -14.91 -6.74 -4.05
CA SER A 301 -14.91 -7.99 -3.29
C SER A 301 -16.03 -8.05 -2.25
N ARG A 302 -16.34 -6.94 -1.58
CA ARG A 302 -17.47 -6.87 -0.64
C ARG A 302 -18.82 -6.89 -1.36
N GLY A 303 -18.95 -6.19 -2.49
CA GLY A 303 -20.13 -6.22 -3.36
C GLY A 303 -20.49 -7.63 -3.83
N LEU A 304 -19.47 -8.39 -4.24
CA LEU A 304 -19.60 -9.80 -4.65
C LEU A 304 -19.79 -10.78 -3.48
N GLY A 305 -19.68 -10.31 -2.24
CA GLY A 305 -19.79 -11.14 -1.05
C GLY A 305 -18.53 -11.93 -0.67
N TYR A 306 -17.39 -11.75 -1.34
CA TYR A 306 -16.13 -12.48 -1.09
C TYR A 306 -15.39 -12.08 0.20
N GLY A 307 -16.00 -11.23 1.03
CA GLY A 307 -15.36 -10.64 2.19
C GLY A 307 -14.31 -9.59 1.82
N ASP A 308 -13.42 -9.30 2.76
CA ASP A 308 -12.37 -8.29 2.56
C ASP A 308 -11.15 -8.90 1.84
N PRO A 309 -10.67 -8.30 0.75
CA PRO A 309 -9.59 -8.84 -0.05
C PRO A 309 -8.22 -8.67 0.58
N LEU A 310 -8.08 -7.97 1.71
CA LEU A 310 -6.77 -7.75 2.33
C LEU A 310 -6.16 -9.01 2.97
N PRO A 311 -4.83 -9.21 2.88
CA PRO A 311 -3.92 -8.49 1.98
C PRO A 311 -4.21 -8.81 0.52
N LEU A 312 -4.02 -7.83 -0.38
CA LEU A 312 -4.25 -8.02 -1.81
C LEU A 312 -3.23 -9.04 -2.35
N VAL A 313 -3.71 -10.16 -2.88
CA VAL A 313 -2.91 -11.29 -3.37
C VAL A 313 -3.43 -11.72 -4.74
N VAL A 314 -2.51 -12.12 -5.63
CA VAL A 314 -2.81 -12.45 -7.03
C VAL A 314 -3.73 -13.65 -7.16
N ASP A 315 -3.68 -14.60 -6.23
CA ASP A 315 -4.51 -15.81 -6.22
C ASP A 315 -6.02 -15.51 -6.28
N ARG A 316 -6.45 -14.30 -5.88
CA ARG A 316 -7.84 -13.86 -5.96
C ARG A 316 -8.26 -13.36 -7.36
N LEU A 317 -7.31 -13.20 -8.26
CA LEU A 317 -7.52 -12.70 -9.63
C LEU A 317 -7.65 -13.84 -10.65
N THR A 318 -7.52 -15.10 -10.23
CA THR A 318 -7.56 -16.26 -11.13
C THR A 318 -8.93 -16.94 -11.13
N GLY A 319 -9.23 -17.63 -12.24
CA GLY A 319 -10.49 -18.36 -12.43
C GLY A 319 -11.74 -17.47 -12.46
N ARG A 320 -12.91 -18.10 -12.33
CA ARG A 320 -14.22 -17.42 -12.36
C ARG A 320 -14.40 -16.37 -11.27
N GLN A 321 -13.78 -16.59 -10.10
CA GLN A 321 -13.78 -15.63 -9.00
C GLN A 321 -13.03 -14.35 -9.41
N GLY A 322 -11.85 -14.52 -10.01
CA GLY A 322 -11.07 -13.44 -10.57
C GLY A 322 -11.85 -12.66 -11.63
N GLU A 323 -12.45 -13.35 -12.60
CA GLU A 323 -13.28 -12.74 -13.66
C GLU A 323 -14.39 -11.86 -13.07
N SER A 324 -15.14 -12.37 -12.08
CA SER A 324 -16.21 -11.62 -11.42
C SER A 324 -15.66 -10.41 -10.66
N LEU A 325 -14.53 -10.56 -9.97
CA LEU A 325 -13.86 -9.47 -9.27
C LEU A 325 -13.40 -8.38 -10.24
N MET A 326 -12.81 -8.74 -11.38
CA MET A 326 -12.38 -7.81 -12.41
C MET A 326 -13.57 -7.04 -13.00
N ALA A 327 -14.64 -7.74 -13.37
CA ALA A 327 -15.87 -7.11 -13.87
C ALA A 327 -16.45 -6.10 -12.87
N ALA A 328 -16.50 -6.45 -11.58
CA ALA A 328 -16.97 -5.53 -10.54
C ALA A 328 -16.03 -4.31 -10.34
N MET A 329 -14.71 -4.50 -10.44
CA MET A 329 -13.76 -3.39 -10.38
C MET A 329 -13.87 -2.45 -11.59
N GLU A 330 -14.12 -3.01 -12.78
CA GLU A 330 -14.38 -2.26 -14.01
C GLU A 330 -15.66 -1.41 -13.89
N GLU A 331 -16.76 -2.00 -13.40
CA GLU A 331 -18.02 -1.29 -13.18
C GLU A 331 -17.88 -0.15 -12.17
N LEU A 332 -17.16 -0.37 -11.05
CA LEU A 332 -16.95 0.67 -10.02
C LEU A 332 -16.11 1.86 -10.50
N THR A 333 -15.33 1.66 -11.57
CA THR A 333 -14.45 2.68 -12.14
C THR A 333 -14.92 3.18 -13.50
N ASP A 334 -16.12 2.80 -13.92
CA ASP A 334 -16.80 3.40 -15.06
C ASP A 334 -17.09 4.88 -14.80
N ASP A 335 -17.06 5.71 -15.84
CA ASP A 335 -17.30 7.16 -15.73
C ASP A 335 -18.72 7.47 -15.20
N ASN A 336 -19.67 6.57 -15.43
CA ASN A 336 -21.03 6.66 -14.95
C ASN A 336 -21.30 5.81 -13.71
N ALA A 337 -20.27 5.26 -13.05
CA ALA A 337 -20.45 4.51 -11.83
C ALA A 337 -21.08 5.38 -10.73
N ILE A 338 -22.15 4.89 -10.11
CA ILE A 338 -22.84 5.64 -9.05
C ILE A 338 -21.94 5.84 -7.83
N ALA A 339 -21.14 4.82 -7.48
CA ALA A 339 -20.15 4.89 -6.41
C ALA A 339 -19.12 5.99 -6.70
N LEU A 340 -18.58 6.07 -7.92
CA LEU A 340 -17.62 7.10 -8.31
C LEU A 340 -18.20 8.51 -8.17
N ARG A 341 -19.42 8.75 -8.66
CA ARG A 341 -20.09 10.06 -8.53
C ARG A 341 -20.26 10.46 -7.07
N ARG A 342 -20.70 9.52 -6.20
CA ARG A 342 -20.87 9.77 -4.76
C ARG A 342 -19.54 10.07 -4.08
N LEU A 343 -18.49 9.31 -4.39
CA LEU A 343 -17.15 9.52 -3.84
C LEU A 343 -16.59 10.89 -4.23
N SER A 344 -16.66 11.23 -5.52
CA SER A 344 -16.17 12.51 -6.03
C SER A 344 -16.91 13.69 -5.39
N ALA A 345 -18.25 13.68 -5.42
CA ALA A 345 -19.08 14.73 -4.82
C ALA A 345 -18.83 14.89 -3.32
N PHE A 346 -18.84 13.79 -2.57
CA PHE A 346 -18.59 13.81 -1.13
C PHE A 346 -17.19 14.34 -0.81
N THR A 347 -16.15 13.85 -1.48
CA THR A 347 -14.77 14.22 -1.11
C THR A 347 -14.39 15.63 -1.50
N GLN A 348 -14.90 16.15 -2.63
CA GLN A 348 -14.77 17.57 -2.98
C GLN A 348 -15.40 18.45 -1.90
N TRP A 349 -16.66 18.15 -1.54
CA TRP A 349 -17.37 18.89 -0.48
C TRP A 349 -16.66 18.76 0.89
N TYR A 350 -16.30 17.55 1.30
CA TYR A 350 -15.79 17.29 2.64
C TYR A 350 -14.43 17.94 2.90
N VAL A 351 -13.56 17.98 1.88
CA VAL A 351 -12.25 18.64 1.98
C VAL A 351 -12.37 20.14 2.26
N GLU A 352 -13.38 20.80 1.69
CA GLU A 352 -13.65 22.22 1.89
C GLU A 352 -14.29 22.52 3.26
N HIS A 353 -15.10 21.60 3.78
CA HIS A 353 -15.93 21.83 4.97
C HIS A 353 -15.36 21.24 6.27
N SER A 354 -14.47 20.25 6.19
CA SER A 354 -13.89 19.59 7.36
C SER A 354 -13.16 20.57 8.28
N GLN A 355 -13.39 20.43 9.59
CA GLN A 355 -12.69 21.21 10.60
C GLN A 355 -11.23 20.77 10.76
N LEU A 356 -10.84 19.61 10.23
CA LEU A 356 -9.47 19.11 10.23
C LEU A 356 -8.56 19.89 9.27
N ARG A 357 -9.11 20.43 8.17
CA ARG A 357 -8.39 21.27 7.19
C ARG A 357 -7.07 20.64 6.72
N TYR A 358 -5.92 21.33 6.83
CA TYR A 358 -4.60 20.76 6.50
C TYR A 358 -4.28 19.48 7.28
N GLY A 359 -4.88 19.29 8.46
CA GLY A 359 -4.80 18.06 9.23
C GLY A 359 -5.24 16.82 8.45
N LEU A 360 -6.13 16.94 7.46
CA LEU A 360 -6.50 15.84 6.55
C LEU A 360 -5.31 15.27 5.78
N ARG A 361 -4.28 16.08 5.48
CA ARG A 361 -3.04 15.60 4.85
C ARG A 361 -2.19 14.77 5.82
N GLN A 362 -2.39 14.99 7.13
CA GLN A 362 -1.65 14.35 8.23
C GLN A 362 -2.37 13.12 8.81
N VAL A 363 -3.65 12.90 8.50
CA VAL A 363 -4.35 11.70 8.95
C VAL A 363 -3.73 10.44 8.34
N THR A 364 -3.84 9.32 9.06
CA THR A 364 -3.37 8.03 8.55
C THR A 364 -4.17 7.67 7.31
N TRP A 365 -3.53 7.67 6.14
CA TRP A 365 -4.24 7.61 4.86
C TRP A 365 -5.13 6.37 4.68
N GLN A 366 -4.78 5.24 5.29
CA GLN A 366 -5.60 4.02 5.21
C GLN A 366 -6.95 4.13 5.93
N LEU A 367 -7.14 5.12 6.80
CA LEU A 367 -8.42 5.36 7.49
C LEU A 367 -9.48 5.97 6.58
N TRP A 368 -9.08 6.46 5.39
CA TRP A 368 -10.04 6.91 4.39
C TRP A 368 -10.86 5.77 3.81
N ASP A 369 -10.35 4.53 3.84
CA ASP A 369 -11.06 3.37 3.28
C ASP A 369 -12.47 3.25 3.89
N GLU A 370 -12.60 3.45 5.21
CA GLU A 370 -13.88 3.38 5.92
C GLU A 370 -14.84 4.50 5.51
N VAL A 371 -14.36 5.74 5.50
CA VAL A 371 -15.16 6.93 5.14
C VAL A 371 -15.63 6.84 3.69
N LEU A 372 -14.74 6.46 2.78
CA LEU A 372 -15.06 6.30 1.38
C LEU A 372 -16.03 5.12 1.15
N ALA A 373 -15.93 4.03 1.93
CA ALA A 373 -16.83 2.89 1.77
C ALA A 373 -18.26 3.24 2.22
N TRP A 374 -18.38 4.00 3.32
CA TRP A 374 -19.64 4.58 3.74
C TRP A 374 -20.22 5.48 2.65
N ALA A 375 -19.44 6.43 2.13
CA ALA A 375 -19.90 7.38 1.11
C ALA A 375 -20.30 6.70 -0.22
N ALA A 376 -19.52 5.70 -0.67
CA ALA A 376 -19.80 4.97 -1.91
C ALA A 376 -21.15 4.24 -1.87
N ALA A 377 -21.46 3.58 -0.75
CA ALA A 377 -22.69 2.81 -0.59
C ALA A 377 -23.90 3.66 -0.15
N ASN A 378 -23.69 4.90 0.29
CA ASN A 378 -24.77 5.74 0.80
C ASN A 378 -25.57 6.42 -0.33
N HIS A 379 -26.85 6.09 -0.41
CA HIS A 379 -27.74 6.70 -1.41
C HIS A 379 -28.05 8.18 -1.10
N ARG A 380 -27.94 8.61 0.17
CA ARG A 380 -28.05 10.01 0.57
C ARG A 380 -26.73 10.71 0.31
N SER A 381 -26.76 11.74 -0.53
CA SER A 381 -25.55 12.36 -1.10
C SER A 381 -25.66 13.87 -1.27
N ASP A 382 -26.59 14.51 -0.56
CA ASP A 382 -26.72 15.96 -0.54
C ASP A 382 -25.84 16.61 0.55
N GLU A 383 -25.51 17.88 0.36
CA GLU A 383 -24.63 18.63 1.28
C GLU A 383 -25.16 18.72 2.70
N LYS A 384 -26.49 18.75 2.88
CA LYS A 384 -27.09 18.75 4.22
C LYS A 384 -26.79 17.43 4.93
N TRP A 385 -26.96 16.30 4.23
CA TRP A 385 -26.57 15.00 4.76
C TRP A 385 -25.09 14.91 5.09
N TYR A 386 -24.21 15.45 4.24
CA TYR A 386 -22.78 15.49 4.54
C TYR A 386 -22.48 16.33 5.79
N GLY A 387 -23.14 17.48 5.95
CA GLY A 387 -23.07 18.33 7.14
C GLY A 387 -23.48 17.62 8.42
N GLU A 388 -24.55 16.83 8.40
CA GLU A 388 -25.01 16.02 9.53
C GLU A 388 -23.97 14.97 9.98
N ASN A 389 -23.03 14.59 9.11
CA ASN A 389 -22.01 13.57 9.38
C ASN A 389 -20.61 14.13 9.63
N LEU A 390 -20.41 15.44 9.47
CA LEU A 390 -19.09 16.07 9.49
C LEU A 390 -18.32 15.82 10.81
N GLU A 391 -18.98 16.02 11.96
CA GLU A 391 -18.36 15.82 13.28
C GLU A 391 -17.95 14.37 13.53
N LEU A 392 -18.78 13.41 13.08
CA LEU A 392 -18.52 11.98 13.21
C LEU A 392 -17.27 11.58 12.38
N ILE A 393 -17.17 12.07 11.15
CA ILE A 393 -16.06 11.73 10.25
C ILE A 393 -14.77 12.42 10.70
N ASP A 394 -14.82 13.70 11.05
CA ASP A 394 -13.66 14.45 11.58
C ASP A 394 -13.11 13.77 12.84
N SER A 395 -14.00 13.44 13.78
CA SER A 395 -13.61 12.77 15.03
C SER A 395 -13.06 11.37 14.80
N TYR A 396 -13.58 10.64 13.80
CA TYR A 396 -13.06 9.33 13.44
C TYR A 396 -11.65 9.40 12.87
N LEU A 397 -11.43 10.23 11.85
CA LEU A 397 -10.13 10.36 11.19
C LEU A 397 -9.06 10.87 12.17
N LEU A 398 -9.43 11.85 13.01
CA LEU A 398 -8.57 12.37 14.07
C LEU A 398 -8.29 11.32 15.13
N GLY A 399 -9.33 10.72 15.72
CA GLY A 399 -9.20 9.77 16.83
C GLY A 399 -8.44 8.51 16.45
N ALA A 400 -8.82 7.86 15.35
CA ALA A 400 -8.12 6.65 14.90
C ALA A 400 -6.66 6.93 14.51
N THR A 401 -6.34 8.14 14.02
CA THR A 401 -4.95 8.58 13.79
C THR A 401 -4.21 8.78 15.11
N LEU A 402 -4.75 9.62 16.00
CA LEU A 402 -4.14 10.02 17.27
C LEU A 402 -3.83 8.81 18.16
N PHE A 403 -4.77 7.87 18.24
CA PHE A 403 -4.62 6.64 19.02
C PHE A 403 -3.94 5.50 18.24
N SER A 404 -3.52 5.76 17.00
CA SER A 404 -2.77 4.83 16.16
C SER A 404 -3.48 3.49 15.93
N TYR A 405 -4.81 3.48 15.79
CA TYR A 405 -5.63 2.27 15.70
C TYR A 405 -5.11 1.31 14.61
N ARG A 406 -4.82 1.84 13.42
CA ARG A 406 -4.26 1.09 12.30
C ARG A 406 -2.91 0.43 12.64
N SER A 407 -2.00 1.17 13.29
CA SER A 407 -0.66 0.69 13.64
C SER A 407 -0.68 -0.33 14.79
N VAL A 408 -1.65 -0.21 15.70
CA VAL A 408 -1.79 -1.10 16.86
C VAL A 408 -2.50 -2.39 16.46
N MET A 409 -3.68 -2.29 15.86
CA MET A 409 -4.57 -3.44 15.62
C MET A 409 -4.46 -4.03 14.21
N GLY A 410 -3.77 -3.34 13.29
CA GLY A 410 -3.43 -3.87 11.97
C GLY A 410 -4.66 -4.22 11.13
N GLU A 411 -4.53 -5.27 10.30
CA GLU A 411 -5.58 -5.68 9.37
C GLU A 411 -6.90 -6.06 10.03
N LYS A 412 -6.88 -6.62 11.25
CA LYS A 412 -8.11 -6.97 11.97
C LYS A 412 -9.02 -5.74 12.12
N PHE A 413 -8.45 -4.59 12.49
CA PHE A 413 -9.19 -3.33 12.56
C PHE A 413 -9.71 -2.86 11.19
N ALA A 414 -8.88 -2.87 10.12
CA ALA A 414 -9.38 -2.44 8.78
C ALA A 414 -10.59 -3.25 8.33
N ARG A 415 -10.55 -4.58 8.52
CA ARG A 415 -11.60 -5.45 8.01
C ARG A 415 -12.92 -5.23 8.75
N LEU A 416 -12.84 -5.01 10.07
CA LEU A 416 -13.99 -4.69 10.91
C LEU A 416 -14.52 -3.30 10.60
N ALA A 417 -13.67 -2.27 10.65
CA ALA A 417 -14.09 -0.89 10.50
C ALA A 417 -14.70 -0.61 9.12
N LEU A 418 -14.11 -1.15 8.04
CA LEU A 418 -14.68 -1.02 6.68
C LEU A 418 -16.05 -1.69 6.60
N LEU A 419 -16.21 -2.86 7.21
CA LEU A 419 -17.48 -3.58 7.17
C LEU A 419 -18.59 -2.79 7.87
N GLU A 420 -18.33 -2.25 9.06
CA GLU A 420 -19.30 -1.41 9.77
C GLU A 420 -19.65 -0.15 8.96
N ALA A 421 -18.65 0.51 8.39
CA ALA A 421 -18.84 1.73 7.58
C ALA A 421 -19.65 1.47 6.30
N LEU A 422 -19.32 0.40 5.57
CA LEU A 422 -20.02 -0.02 4.37
C LEU A 422 -21.48 -0.42 4.69
N ASP A 423 -21.68 -1.13 5.81
CA ASP A 423 -23.01 -1.53 6.28
C ASP A 423 -23.92 -0.33 6.60
N ALA A 424 -23.42 0.64 7.37
CA ALA A 424 -24.15 1.88 7.64
C ALA A 424 -24.45 2.67 6.36
N GLY A 425 -23.45 2.79 5.47
CA GLY A 425 -23.60 3.45 4.17
C GLY A 425 -24.72 2.82 3.35
N SER A 426 -24.71 1.49 3.19
CA SER A 426 -25.74 0.75 2.44
C SER A 426 -27.17 0.94 2.96
N ARG A 427 -27.33 1.29 4.25
CA ARG A 427 -28.63 1.60 4.87
C ARG A 427 -29.04 3.06 4.77
N GLY A 428 -28.17 3.93 4.28
CA GLY A 428 -28.39 5.38 4.34
C GLY A 428 -28.33 5.94 5.75
N GLU A 429 -27.57 5.29 6.64
CA GLU A 429 -27.39 5.70 8.03
C GLU A 429 -26.18 6.62 8.22
N PRO A 430 -26.13 7.38 9.35
CA PRO A 430 -24.98 8.21 9.66
C PRO A 430 -23.67 7.41 9.75
N PHE A 431 -22.54 8.10 9.61
CA PHE A 431 -21.22 7.48 9.70
C PHE A 431 -21.02 6.79 11.06
N PRO A 432 -20.68 5.49 11.10
CA PRO A 432 -20.84 4.68 12.31
C PRO A 432 -19.62 4.71 13.23
N LEU A 433 -19.15 5.90 13.64
CA LEU A 433 -17.98 6.06 14.53
C LEU A 433 -18.09 5.20 15.79
N HIS A 434 -19.20 5.33 16.53
CA HIS A 434 -19.41 4.63 17.80
C HIS A 434 -19.35 3.12 17.64
N GLN A 435 -20.00 2.61 16.60
CA GLN A 435 -20.06 1.19 16.29
C GLN A 435 -18.67 0.65 15.89
N ILE A 436 -17.91 1.39 15.07
CA ILE A 436 -16.54 1.00 14.71
C ILE A 436 -15.67 0.87 15.96
N VAL A 437 -15.73 1.85 16.88
CA VAL A 437 -14.98 1.83 18.14
C VAL A 437 -15.42 0.67 19.04
N ALA A 438 -16.74 0.46 19.19
CA ALA A 438 -17.31 -0.62 19.98
C ALA A 438 -16.86 -2.00 19.49
N VAL A 439 -16.98 -2.26 18.18
CA VAL A 439 -16.59 -3.53 17.57
C VAL A 439 -15.07 -3.73 17.66
N ALA A 440 -14.27 -2.69 17.39
CA ALA A 440 -12.82 -2.76 17.55
C ALA A 440 -12.44 -3.13 18.99
N ARG A 441 -13.07 -2.50 19.99
CA ARG A 441 -12.85 -2.81 21.42
C ARG A 441 -13.29 -4.24 21.75
N GLY A 442 -14.49 -4.65 21.36
CA GLY A 442 -15.03 -5.99 21.65
C GLY A 442 -14.23 -7.13 21.02
N GLU A 443 -13.65 -6.91 19.84
CA GLU A 443 -12.92 -7.94 19.09
C GLU A 443 -11.42 -7.97 19.35
N THR A 444 -10.82 -6.85 19.75
CA THR A 444 -9.35 -6.75 19.91
C THR A 444 -8.91 -6.42 21.33
N ASN A 445 -9.86 -6.03 22.20
CA ASN A 445 -9.56 -5.42 23.49
C ASN A 445 -8.57 -4.23 23.38
N LEU A 446 -8.64 -3.50 22.25
CA LEU A 446 -7.75 -2.41 21.87
C LEU A 446 -6.27 -2.78 21.92
N ARG A 447 -5.95 -4.03 21.52
CA ARG A 447 -4.60 -4.57 21.51
C ARG A 447 -4.24 -5.19 20.16
N GLY A 448 -2.99 -5.04 19.79
CA GLY A 448 -2.39 -5.68 18.63
C GLY A 448 -1.94 -7.11 18.89
N SER A 449 -1.57 -7.82 17.81
CA SER A 449 -1.08 -9.20 17.85
C SER A 449 0.18 -9.41 18.70
N ARG A 450 0.99 -8.36 18.89
CA ARG A 450 2.20 -8.38 19.74
C ARG A 450 1.95 -7.83 21.16
N GLY A 451 0.70 -7.74 21.59
CA GLY A 451 0.32 -7.26 22.93
C GLY A 451 0.42 -5.75 23.14
N ARG A 452 0.84 -4.97 22.12
CA ARG A 452 0.82 -3.51 22.15
C ARG A 452 -0.61 -3.02 22.32
N ALA A 453 -0.87 -2.22 23.34
CA ALA A 453 -2.17 -1.60 23.58
C ALA A 453 -2.27 -0.20 22.94
N VAL A 454 -3.50 0.21 22.67
CA VAL A 454 -3.85 1.62 22.41
C VAL A 454 -3.53 2.44 23.68
N LEU A 455 -3.10 3.69 23.51
CA LEU A 455 -2.82 4.58 24.64
C LEU A 455 -4.15 5.09 25.24
N ASN A 456 -4.17 5.35 26.54
CA ASN A 456 -5.36 5.92 27.23
C ASN A 456 -5.13 7.39 27.57
N LEU A 457 -6.19 8.07 28.03
CA LEU A 457 -6.14 9.48 28.41
C LEU A 457 -6.00 9.72 29.92
N GLN A 458 -6.11 8.69 30.76
CA GLN A 458 -6.00 8.79 32.23
C GLN A 458 -4.56 8.76 32.74
N ASP A 459 -3.63 8.18 31.98
CA ASP A 459 -2.20 8.10 32.32
C ASP A 459 -1.46 9.30 31.72
N ASP A 460 -0.86 10.13 32.56
CA ASP A 460 -0.10 11.33 32.14
C ASP A 460 1.05 11.02 31.18
N ASP A 461 1.72 9.86 31.32
CA ASP A 461 2.76 9.45 30.38
C ASP A 461 2.16 9.06 29.03
N HIS A 462 0.98 8.45 29.01
CA HIS A 462 0.24 8.19 27.76
C HIS A 462 -0.16 9.48 27.06
N ARG A 463 -0.69 10.46 27.80
CA ARG A 463 -1.04 11.78 27.28
C ARG A 463 0.19 12.48 26.70
N ALA A 464 1.31 12.49 27.42
CA ALA A 464 2.55 13.10 26.95
C ALA A 464 3.11 12.40 25.69
N ARG A 465 2.94 11.08 25.57
CA ARG A 465 3.31 10.31 24.38
C ARG A 465 2.39 10.63 23.19
N LEU A 466 1.08 10.75 23.40
CA LEU A 466 0.10 11.11 22.37
C LEU A 466 0.41 12.50 21.80
N ALA A 467 0.61 13.49 22.70
CA ALA A 467 1.01 14.84 22.34
C ALA A 467 2.27 14.84 21.46
N ARG A 468 3.31 14.05 21.83
CA ARG A 468 4.57 13.98 21.08
C ARG A 468 4.46 13.31 19.70
N ARG A 469 3.63 12.26 19.53
CA ARG A 469 3.61 11.45 18.30
C ARG A 469 2.91 12.14 17.13
N HIS A 470 1.85 12.90 17.38
CA HIS A 470 0.98 13.45 16.33
C HIS A 470 1.03 14.98 16.26
N GLY A 471 2.13 15.59 16.69
CA GLY A 471 2.15 17.04 16.88
C GLY A 471 2.08 17.87 15.60
N TRP A 472 2.43 17.37 14.42
CA TRP A 472 2.14 18.08 13.16
C TRP A 472 0.63 18.21 12.92
N LEU A 473 -0.13 17.16 13.21
CA LEU A 473 -1.59 17.19 13.19
C LEU A 473 -2.11 18.20 14.23
N MET A 474 -1.58 18.17 15.46
CA MET A 474 -2.03 19.12 16.51
C MET A 474 -1.69 20.58 16.18
N VAL A 475 -0.49 20.85 15.70
CA VAL A 475 -0.04 22.21 15.33
C VAL A 475 -0.85 22.74 14.12
N SER A 476 -1.12 21.91 13.12
CA SER A 476 -1.96 22.31 11.98
C SER A 476 -3.41 22.61 12.38
N LEU A 477 -3.98 21.81 13.28
CA LEU A 477 -5.31 22.07 13.84
C LEU A 477 -5.35 23.38 14.63
N ALA A 478 -4.36 23.60 15.51
CA ALA A 478 -4.28 24.80 16.34
C ALA A 478 -4.11 26.09 15.51
N GLN A 479 -3.34 26.03 14.41
CA GLN A 479 -3.20 27.17 13.48
C GLN A 479 -4.36 27.29 12.47
N CYS A 480 -5.30 26.34 12.47
CA CYS A 480 -6.40 26.25 11.51
C CYS A 480 -5.94 26.36 10.05
N ILE A 481 -4.80 25.73 9.72
CA ILE A 481 -4.17 25.83 8.39
C ILE A 481 -5.16 25.33 7.32
N PRO A 482 -5.45 26.12 6.26
CA PRO A 482 -6.32 25.70 5.17
C PRO A 482 -5.84 24.42 4.50
N HIS A 483 -6.77 23.59 4.01
CA HIS A 483 -6.40 22.34 3.33
C HIS A 483 -5.69 22.59 1.99
N ASP A 484 -6.09 23.63 1.28
CA ASP A 484 -5.70 24.02 -0.07
C ASP A 484 -4.46 24.92 -0.13
N VAL A 485 -3.73 25.08 0.98
CA VAL A 485 -2.47 25.83 0.97
C VAL A 485 -1.53 25.25 -0.11
N GLU A 486 -1.18 26.11 -1.08
CA GLU A 486 -0.27 25.78 -2.19
C GLU A 486 1.19 26.00 -1.78
N GLU A 487 1.44 26.97 -0.90
CA GLU A 487 2.78 27.26 -0.39
C GLU A 487 3.37 26.04 0.32
N SER A 488 4.64 25.75 0.03
CA SER A 488 5.39 24.76 0.80
C SER A 488 5.47 25.19 2.26
N LEU A 489 5.06 24.31 3.17
CA LEU A 489 5.11 24.56 4.61
C LEU A 489 6.29 23.81 5.25
N ASP A 490 7.03 24.54 6.09
CA ASP A 490 8.05 24.01 6.97
C ASP A 490 7.55 23.95 8.43
N TRP A 491 7.95 22.90 9.14
CA TRP A 491 7.76 22.78 10.59
C TRP A 491 8.97 23.39 11.29
N ASP A 492 9.00 24.72 11.37
CA ASP A 492 10.08 25.47 11.98
C ASP A 492 10.20 25.19 13.47
N HIS A 493 11.45 25.15 13.96
CA HIS A 493 11.75 25.01 15.38
C HIS A 493 11.66 26.38 16.06
N ILE A 494 10.68 26.57 16.95
CA ILE A 494 10.47 27.82 17.69
C ILE A 494 11.79 28.26 18.34
N PHE A 495 12.43 27.38 19.12
CA PHE A 495 13.85 27.45 19.44
C PHE A 495 14.68 26.68 18.38
N PRO A 496 15.46 27.35 17.52
CA PRO A 496 16.06 26.73 16.34
C PRO A 496 17.08 25.63 16.66
N LYS A 497 17.05 24.56 15.85
CA LYS A 497 18.04 23.46 15.92
C LYS A 497 19.49 23.93 15.77
N ALA A 498 19.74 25.01 15.01
CA ALA A 498 21.07 25.60 14.87
C ALA A 498 21.68 26.05 16.21
N HIS A 499 20.83 26.40 17.20
CA HIS A 499 21.25 26.82 18.54
C HIS A 499 21.34 25.67 19.55
N ALA A 500 21.09 24.42 19.13
CA ALA A 500 21.14 23.24 19.99
C ALA A 500 22.52 23.02 20.65
N GLY A 501 23.59 23.63 20.13
CA GLY A 501 24.93 23.59 20.73
C GLY A 501 25.00 24.31 22.08
N ARG A 502 24.08 25.24 22.35
CA ARG A 502 23.96 25.97 23.63
C ARG A 502 23.32 25.12 24.74
N MET A 503 22.69 24.00 24.39
CA MET A 503 22.04 23.07 25.32
C MET A 503 23.04 22.00 25.82
N TRP A 504 23.96 22.41 26.70
CA TRP A 504 25.02 21.55 27.23
C TRP A 504 24.94 21.41 28.77
N ALA A 505 25.62 20.41 29.30
CA ALA A 505 25.79 20.20 30.74
C ALA A 505 27.28 19.95 31.05
N GLN A 506 27.71 20.26 32.27
CA GLN A 506 29.09 20.02 32.71
C GLN A 506 29.28 18.55 33.07
N GLY A 507 30.12 17.84 32.30
CA GLY A 507 30.53 16.46 32.61
C GLY A 507 31.87 16.41 33.35
N GLN A 508 32.34 15.20 33.68
CA GLN A 508 33.71 14.98 34.17
C GLN A 508 34.74 15.48 33.14
N GLY A 509 35.19 16.73 33.30
CA GLY A 509 36.25 17.36 32.50
C GLY A 509 35.89 17.83 31.09
N ARG A 510 34.65 17.63 30.60
CA ARG A 510 34.22 18.08 29.24
C ARG A 510 32.75 18.47 29.17
N LYS A 511 32.41 19.40 28.26
CA LYS A 511 31.02 19.70 27.89
C LYS A 511 30.36 18.47 27.27
N ARG A 512 29.16 18.15 27.73
CA ARG A 512 28.30 17.10 27.15
C ARG A 512 26.97 17.71 26.74
N HIS A 513 26.21 17.04 25.88
CA HIS A 513 24.84 17.44 25.59
C HIS A 513 23.99 17.38 26.86
N HIS A 514 23.13 18.38 27.07
CA HIS A 514 22.16 18.33 28.16
C HIS A 514 21.19 17.17 27.94
N LYS A 515 20.77 16.49 29.03
CA LYS A 515 19.90 15.29 28.96
C LYS A 515 18.58 15.55 28.22
N ASP A 516 18.02 16.74 28.38
CA ASP A 516 16.74 17.16 27.78
C ASP A 516 16.90 17.79 26.37
N ARG A 517 18.12 17.88 25.82
CA ARG A 517 18.38 18.43 24.46
C ARG A 517 17.59 17.70 23.36
N HIS A 518 17.25 16.43 23.58
CA HIS A 518 16.45 15.63 22.66
C HIS A 518 15.07 16.25 22.37
N LEU A 519 14.55 17.10 23.26
CA LEU A 519 13.26 17.79 23.10
C LEU A 519 13.28 18.86 22.00
N ILE A 520 14.43 19.21 21.44
CA ILE A 520 14.50 20.20 20.37
C ILE A 520 13.69 19.78 19.12
N ASN A 521 13.62 18.48 18.85
CA ASN A 521 12.83 17.92 17.75
C ASN A 521 11.43 17.49 18.20
N SER A 522 11.02 17.87 19.41
CA SER A 522 9.68 17.57 19.87
C SER A 522 8.69 18.62 19.37
N ILE A 523 7.45 18.20 19.21
CA ILE A 523 6.42 18.97 18.55
C ILE A 523 6.01 20.24 19.28
N GLY A 524 6.19 20.29 20.61
CA GLY A 524 5.96 21.50 21.38
C GLY A 524 6.91 22.63 21.00
N ASN A 525 8.04 22.31 20.35
CA ASN A 525 8.99 23.27 19.79
C ASN A 525 8.74 23.53 18.28
N LEU A 526 7.61 23.11 17.71
CA LEU A 526 7.33 23.29 16.29
C LEU A 526 6.23 24.33 16.03
N TRP A 527 6.38 25.04 14.91
CA TRP A 527 5.43 25.98 14.33
C TRP A 527 5.41 25.78 12.81
N ALA A 528 4.22 25.62 12.20
CA ALA A 528 4.08 25.65 10.75
C ALA A 528 4.21 27.07 10.19
N LEU A 529 5.17 27.28 9.29
CA LEU A 529 5.43 28.50 8.53
C LEU A 529 5.63 28.17 7.05
N SER A 530 5.49 29.13 6.14
CA SER A 530 5.91 28.92 4.75
C SER A 530 7.43 28.76 4.67
N SER A 531 7.90 27.92 3.74
CA SER A 531 9.34 27.64 3.58
C SER A 531 10.14 28.91 3.28
N ASP A 532 9.54 29.90 2.60
CA ASP A 532 10.15 31.20 2.35
C ASP A 532 10.36 32.02 3.62
N VAL A 533 9.33 32.11 4.46
CA VAL A 533 9.44 32.79 5.76
C VAL A 533 10.44 32.07 6.66
N ASN A 534 10.40 30.74 6.69
CA ASN A 534 11.34 29.96 7.48
C ASN A 534 12.80 30.22 7.06
N ARG A 535 13.07 30.25 5.75
CA ARG A 535 14.38 30.59 5.18
C ARG A 535 14.79 32.04 5.51
N GLU A 536 13.86 32.99 5.46
CA GLU A 536 14.12 34.38 5.83
C GLU A 536 14.48 34.54 7.32
N LEU A 537 13.78 33.82 8.21
CA LEU A 537 14.07 33.83 9.65
C LEU A 537 15.43 33.20 9.94
N GLY A 538 15.87 32.24 9.14
CA GLY A 538 17.20 31.63 9.22
C GLY A 538 17.50 31.07 10.60
N LYS A 539 18.47 31.67 11.31
CA LYS A 539 18.88 31.24 12.68
C LYS A 539 18.37 32.19 13.77
N THR A 540 17.40 33.05 13.47
CA THR A 540 16.86 34.00 14.44
C THR A 540 16.17 33.24 15.59
N VAL A 541 16.38 33.69 16.83
CA VAL A 541 15.87 33.04 18.06
C VAL A 541 15.46 34.11 19.08
N GLY A 542 14.69 33.70 20.10
CA GLY A 542 14.29 34.56 21.20
C GLY A 542 13.44 35.73 20.74
N ARG A 543 13.56 36.88 21.42
CA ARG A 543 12.73 38.05 21.19
C ARG A 543 12.78 38.54 19.74
N ALA A 544 13.97 38.54 19.15
CA ALA A 544 14.18 38.98 17.76
C ALA A 544 13.36 38.15 16.75
N LYS A 545 13.15 36.85 17.01
CA LYS A 545 12.34 35.99 16.14
C LYS A 545 10.87 36.39 16.17
N PHE A 546 10.32 36.54 17.37
CA PHE A 546 8.91 36.87 17.55
C PHE A 546 8.59 38.31 17.11
N ASP A 547 9.50 39.26 17.32
CA ASP A 547 9.32 40.62 16.82
C ASP A 547 9.26 40.64 15.28
N ARG A 548 10.12 39.87 14.60
CA ARG A 548 10.08 39.74 13.14
C ARG A 548 8.80 39.06 12.67
N LEU A 549 8.36 38.01 13.35
CA LEU A 549 7.08 37.34 13.04
C LEU A 549 5.88 38.29 13.21
N ARG A 550 5.87 39.15 14.24
CA ARG A 550 4.82 40.16 14.43
C ARG A 550 4.82 41.20 13.31
N VAL A 551 6.00 41.64 12.85
CA VAL A 551 6.11 42.54 11.69
C VAL A 551 5.54 41.88 10.43
N LEU A 552 5.87 40.61 10.19
CA LEU A 552 5.35 39.85 9.04
C LEU A 552 3.84 39.61 9.14
N ALA A 553 3.30 39.44 10.35
CA ALA A 553 1.87 39.24 10.59
C ALA A 553 1.05 40.53 10.40
N ALA A 554 1.66 41.69 10.65
CA ALA A 554 1.01 43.00 10.59
C ALA A 554 1.21 43.73 9.24
N ALA A 555 1.89 43.11 8.27
CA ALA A 555 2.08 43.68 6.94
C ALA A 555 0.76 43.81 6.17
N GLU A 556 0.71 44.71 5.18
CA GLU A 556 -0.47 44.87 4.30
C GLU A 556 -0.85 43.56 3.58
N GLU A 557 0.18 42.79 3.20
CA GLU A 557 0.07 41.41 2.73
C GLU A 557 0.76 40.49 3.75
N PRO A 558 0.03 39.95 4.75
CA PRO A 558 0.61 39.12 5.78
C PRO A 558 1.24 37.85 5.20
N ARG A 559 2.51 37.62 5.51
CA ARG A 559 3.24 36.40 5.10
C ARG A 559 3.22 35.29 6.14
N VAL A 560 2.64 35.57 7.30
CA VAL A 560 2.36 34.60 8.37
C VAL A 560 0.95 34.84 8.89
N TRP A 561 0.42 33.86 9.62
CA TRP A 561 -0.91 33.96 10.21
C TRP A 561 -1.00 35.17 11.17
N PRO A 562 -2.17 35.83 11.24
CA PRO A 562 -2.40 36.88 12.21
C PRO A 562 -2.28 36.32 13.65
N THR A 563 -1.91 37.19 14.60
CA THR A 563 -1.50 36.79 15.95
C THR A 563 -2.59 36.08 16.75
N ASP A 564 -3.86 36.35 16.46
CA ASP A 564 -5.03 35.68 17.04
C ASP A 564 -5.17 34.21 16.58
N ARG A 565 -4.52 33.84 15.47
CA ARG A 565 -4.45 32.47 14.93
C ARG A 565 -3.14 31.75 15.27
N TRP A 566 -2.29 32.35 16.09
CA TRP A 566 -1.04 31.70 16.50
C TRP A 566 -1.35 30.52 17.42
N SER A 567 -0.66 29.39 17.20
CA SER A 567 -0.74 28.23 18.08
C SER A 567 0.09 28.38 19.37
N LEU A 568 0.51 29.61 19.67
CA LEU A 568 1.37 30.00 20.78
C LEU A 568 0.67 31.07 21.60
N THR A 569 0.69 30.92 22.91
CA THR A 569 0.23 31.96 23.83
C THR A 569 1.37 32.95 24.10
N GLU A 570 1.03 34.17 24.53
CA GLU A 570 2.05 35.16 24.93
C GLU A 570 2.95 34.64 26.07
N ALA A 571 2.39 33.88 27.03
CA ALA A 571 3.16 33.25 28.09
C ALA A 571 4.18 32.21 27.56
N GLU A 572 3.82 31.44 26.53
CA GLU A 572 4.74 30.50 25.89
C GLU A 572 5.83 31.23 25.09
N ILE A 573 5.47 32.31 24.40
CA ILE A 573 6.42 33.17 23.69
C ILE A 573 7.44 33.73 24.68
N ASP A 574 6.98 34.32 25.78
CA ASP A 574 7.85 34.87 26.83
C ASP A 574 8.75 33.78 27.42
N ALA A 575 8.24 32.57 27.64
CA ALA A 575 9.05 31.45 28.09
C ALA A 575 10.15 31.05 27.08
N PHE A 576 9.85 31.00 25.78
CA PHE A 576 10.88 30.74 24.76
C PHE A 576 11.92 31.87 24.66
N VAL A 577 11.51 33.12 24.86
CA VAL A 577 12.41 34.26 24.96
C VAL A 577 13.32 34.15 26.19
N GLU A 578 12.78 33.74 27.34
CA GLU A 578 13.55 33.53 28.56
C GLU A 578 14.49 32.32 28.45
N VAL A 579 14.09 31.24 27.80
CA VAL A 579 14.98 30.11 27.46
C VAL A 579 16.19 30.60 26.67
N ASP A 580 15.97 31.44 25.65
CA ASP A 580 17.08 32.02 24.89
C ASP A 580 17.98 32.88 25.78
N ALA A 581 17.43 33.70 26.68
CA ALA A 581 18.21 34.51 27.61
C ALA A 581 19.03 33.66 28.61
N LEU A 582 18.51 32.52 29.05
CA LEU A 582 19.16 31.64 30.03
C LEU A 582 20.25 30.75 29.44
N LEU A 583 20.19 30.44 28.14
CA LEU A 583 21.19 29.60 27.46
C LEU A 583 22.47 30.40 27.11
N VAL A 584 23.12 30.93 28.15
CA VAL A 584 24.33 31.76 28.08
C VAL A 584 25.58 30.87 27.93
N PRO A 585 26.50 31.19 27.01
CA PRO A 585 27.77 30.46 26.89
C PRO A 585 28.59 30.55 28.18
N GLY A 586 28.99 29.39 28.72
CA GLY A 586 29.93 29.31 29.85
C GLY A 586 29.29 29.33 31.24
N ASP A 587 27.97 29.40 31.35
CA ASP A 587 27.25 29.31 32.62
C ASP A 587 26.40 28.01 32.70
N PRO A 588 26.90 26.94 33.35
CA PRO A 588 26.17 25.69 33.50
C PRO A 588 24.88 25.85 34.30
N ALA A 589 24.87 26.67 35.35
CA ALA A 589 23.71 26.83 36.23
C ALA A 589 22.58 27.57 35.52
N SER A 590 22.91 28.59 34.73
CA SER A 590 21.93 29.26 33.85
C SER A 590 21.43 28.31 32.76
N THR A 591 22.32 27.50 32.17
CA THR A 591 21.94 26.51 31.16
C THR A 591 20.96 25.47 31.70
N ASP A 592 21.20 24.94 32.91
CA ASP A 592 20.29 23.97 33.54
C ASP A 592 18.91 24.58 33.82
N ARG A 593 18.84 25.84 34.27
CA ARG A 593 17.56 26.57 34.43
C ARG A 593 16.86 26.76 33.09
N GLY A 594 17.58 27.20 32.05
CA GLY A 594 17.03 27.35 30.70
C GLY A 594 16.50 26.04 30.13
N MET A 595 17.20 24.93 30.37
CA MET A 595 16.75 23.60 29.94
C MET A 595 15.56 23.08 30.72
N ALA A 596 15.45 23.38 32.02
CA ALA A 596 14.27 23.08 32.82
C ALA A 596 13.04 23.82 32.28
N LEU A 597 13.16 25.14 32.05
CA LEU A 597 12.10 25.96 31.46
C LEU A 597 11.73 25.50 30.04
N PHE A 598 12.73 25.19 29.20
CA PHE A 598 12.48 24.67 27.85
C PHE A 598 11.69 23.37 27.88
N LYS A 599 12.07 22.44 28.77
CA LYS A 599 11.37 21.16 28.95
C LYS A 599 9.92 21.38 29.40
N GLU A 600 9.71 22.26 30.37
CA GLU A 600 8.39 22.60 30.88
C GLU A 600 7.52 23.20 29.78
N THR A 601 8.02 24.24 29.11
CA THR A 601 7.34 24.96 28.02
C THR A 601 6.91 24.01 26.90
N VAL A 602 7.85 23.20 26.42
CA VAL A 602 7.63 22.33 25.26
C VAL A 602 6.68 21.18 25.58
N ASN A 603 6.79 20.54 26.75
CA ASN A 603 5.85 19.49 27.13
C ASN A 603 4.47 20.06 27.48
N GLY A 604 4.43 21.19 28.20
CA GLY A 604 3.20 21.88 28.57
C GLY A 604 2.41 22.32 27.34
N ARG A 605 3.08 22.97 26.36
CA ARG A 605 2.46 23.31 25.08
C ARG A 605 1.93 22.08 24.35
N GLY A 606 2.72 21.00 24.26
CA GLY A 606 2.28 19.76 23.63
C GLY A 606 0.98 19.20 24.24
N LEU A 607 0.85 19.24 25.57
CA LEU A 607 -0.36 18.81 26.28
C LEU A 607 -1.52 19.78 26.07
N ARG A 608 -1.28 21.10 26.06
CA ARG A 608 -2.31 22.11 25.76
C ARG A 608 -2.91 21.89 24.38
N LEU A 609 -2.07 21.74 23.35
CA LEU A 609 -2.54 21.50 21.98
C LEU A 609 -3.36 20.20 21.86
N LEU A 610 -2.97 19.15 22.60
CA LEU A 610 -3.75 17.93 22.69
C LEU A 610 -5.13 18.18 23.35
N ASN A 611 -5.19 18.94 24.44
CA ASN A 611 -6.43 19.25 25.13
C ASN A 611 -7.36 20.09 24.24
N GLU A 612 -6.84 21.11 23.56
CA GLU A 612 -7.60 21.94 22.60
C GLU A 612 -8.20 21.08 21.49
N ALA A 613 -7.46 20.09 20.97
CA ALA A 613 -7.99 19.16 19.99
C ALA A 613 -9.10 18.27 20.57
N LEU A 614 -8.95 17.77 21.79
CA LEU A 614 -9.97 16.94 22.47
C LEU A 614 -11.23 17.73 22.86
N GLU A 615 -11.09 19.01 23.17
CA GLU A 615 -12.21 19.92 23.43
C GLU A 615 -12.97 20.27 22.16
N ARG A 616 -12.24 20.50 21.06
CA ARG A 616 -12.84 20.78 19.75
C ARG A 616 -13.53 19.57 19.13
N PHE A 617 -13.03 18.36 19.39
CA PHE A 617 -13.56 17.11 18.86
C PHE A 617 -13.87 16.13 20.00
N PRO A 618 -14.97 16.32 20.75
CA PRO A 618 -15.25 15.59 21.98
C PRO A 618 -15.38 14.07 21.77
N LEU A 619 -15.90 13.64 20.61
CA LEU A 619 -16.05 12.22 20.26
C LEU A 619 -14.71 11.48 20.11
N VAL A 620 -13.58 12.18 19.94
CA VAL A 620 -12.24 11.57 19.90
C VAL A 620 -11.93 10.81 21.19
N GLN A 621 -12.52 11.21 22.32
CA GLN A 621 -12.30 10.56 23.61
C GLN A 621 -12.78 9.10 23.62
N GLU A 622 -13.73 8.73 22.75
CA GLU A 622 -14.21 7.35 22.64
C GLU A 622 -13.14 6.37 22.17
N PHE A 623 -12.13 6.85 21.44
CA PHE A 623 -11.03 6.02 20.95
C PHE A 623 -10.07 5.62 22.07
N ALA A 624 -10.12 6.28 23.23
CA ALA A 624 -9.33 5.92 24.39
C ALA A 624 -9.88 4.63 25.04
N MET A 625 -9.03 3.94 25.82
CA MET A 625 -9.38 2.65 26.45
C MET A 625 -10.47 2.75 27.52
N ASP A 626 -10.80 3.96 27.96
CA ASP A 626 -11.57 4.28 29.16
C ASP A 626 -13.04 4.69 28.88
N ALA A 627 -13.44 4.85 27.62
CA ALA A 627 -14.86 4.97 27.27
C ALA A 627 -15.58 3.63 27.50
N HIS A 628 -16.72 3.66 28.20
CA HIS A 628 -17.37 2.47 28.76
C HIS A 628 -17.69 1.39 27.72
N SER A 629 -17.71 0.14 28.18
CA SER A 629 -17.99 -1.08 27.41
C SER A 629 -19.35 -1.02 26.72
N ALA A 630 -19.36 -0.74 25.43
CA ALA A 630 -20.51 -1.04 24.59
C ALA A 630 -20.66 -2.56 24.46
N GLU A 631 -21.89 -3.03 24.54
CA GLU A 631 -22.25 -4.44 24.36
C GLU A 631 -21.85 -4.95 22.97
N LYS A 632 -21.55 -6.24 22.92
CA LYS A 632 -21.03 -6.93 21.76
C LYS A 632 -22.15 -7.25 20.77
N ASP A 633 -22.78 -6.25 20.17
CA ASP A 633 -23.74 -6.47 19.09
C ASP A 633 -23.12 -6.12 17.74
N SER A 634 -22.41 -7.10 17.17
CA SER A 634 -22.02 -7.05 15.76
C SER A 634 -23.26 -7.41 14.92
N GLY A 635 -24.26 -6.52 14.90
CA GLY A 635 -25.50 -6.68 14.15
C GLY A 635 -25.30 -6.72 12.63
N VAL A 636 -24.05 -6.57 12.13
CA VAL A 636 -23.72 -6.65 10.72
C VAL A 636 -23.92 -8.07 10.20
N SER A 637 -25.02 -8.22 9.45
CA SER A 637 -25.32 -9.45 8.74
C SER A 637 -24.35 -9.58 7.56
N ALA A 638 -23.50 -10.62 7.57
CA ALA A 638 -22.62 -11.01 6.45
C ALA A 638 -23.37 -11.42 5.16
N LEU A 639 -24.66 -11.15 5.09
CA LEU A 639 -25.63 -11.51 4.04
C LEU A 639 -26.31 -10.26 3.47
N ARG A 640 -25.74 -9.08 3.72
CA ARG A 640 -26.28 -7.84 3.18
C ARG A 640 -25.78 -7.66 1.76
N ASP A 641 -26.71 -7.32 0.88
CA ASP A 641 -26.42 -6.93 -0.48
C ASP A 641 -25.69 -5.58 -0.46
N TYR A 642 -24.40 -5.62 -0.78
CA TYR A 642 -23.58 -4.43 -1.00
C TYR A 642 -23.46 -4.11 -2.50
N ALA A 643 -23.82 -5.03 -3.40
CA ALA A 643 -23.76 -4.82 -4.83
C ALA A 643 -24.75 -3.72 -5.26
N THR A 644 -26.02 -3.83 -4.87
CA THR A 644 -27.05 -2.86 -5.25
C THR A 644 -26.72 -1.42 -4.78
N PRO A 645 -26.36 -1.17 -3.51
CA PRO A 645 -25.97 0.17 -3.07
C PRO A 645 -24.75 0.71 -3.80
N LEU A 646 -23.79 -0.15 -4.18
CA LEU A 646 -22.61 0.25 -4.95
C LEU A 646 -22.89 0.43 -6.45
N GLY A 647 -24.07 0.03 -6.93
CA GLY A 647 -24.45 0.05 -8.35
C GLY A 647 -23.76 -1.02 -9.18
N LEU A 648 -23.38 -2.14 -8.55
CA LEU A 648 -22.79 -3.29 -9.22
C LEU A 648 -23.88 -4.18 -9.85
N THR A 649 -23.68 -4.55 -11.11
CA THR A 649 -24.42 -5.62 -11.79
C THR A 649 -23.61 -6.91 -11.87
N ALA A 650 -22.28 -6.81 -11.79
CA ALA A 650 -21.39 -7.95 -11.62
C ALA A 650 -21.76 -8.74 -10.36
N HIS A 651 -21.88 -10.05 -10.50
CA HIS A 651 -22.22 -10.97 -9.42
C HIS A 651 -21.51 -12.30 -9.63
N ASP A 652 -21.26 -13.02 -8.54
CA ASP A 652 -20.83 -14.42 -8.60
C ASP A 652 -22.07 -15.33 -8.62
N PRO A 653 -22.41 -15.96 -9.75
CA PRO A 653 -23.61 -16.78 -9.85
C PRO A 653 -23.56 -18.02 -8.94
N THR A 654 -22.37 -18.57 -8.66
CA THR A 654 -22.20 -19.78 -7.86
C THR A 654 -21.73 -19.51 -6.44
N LEU A 655 -21.30 -18.28 -6.11
CA LEU A 655 -20.74 -17.91 -4.81
C LEU A 655 -19.55 -18.82 -4.39
N ALA A 656 -18.78 -19.28 -5.37
CA ALA A 656 -17.63 -20.17 -5.14
C ALA A 656 -16.55 -19.48 -4.30
N GLY A 657 -16.40 -18.16 -4.44
CA GLY A 657 -15.40 -17.37 -3.73
C GLY A 657 -15.69 -17.07 -2.25
N LEU A 658 -16.78 -17.59 -1.67
CA LEU A 658 -17.14 -17.27 -0.29
C LEU A 658 -16.14 -17.83 0.74
N PRO A 659 -15.77 -17.07 1.78
CA PRO A 659 -15.06 -17.63 2.93
C PRO A 659 -15.85 -18.80 3.54
N PRO A 660 -15.21 -19.90 3.97
CA PRO A 660 -15.93 -21.09 4.43
C PRO A 660 -16.90 -20.84 5.60
N SER A 661 -16.58 -19.87 6.46
CA SER A 661 -17.44 -19.45 7.58
C SER A 661 -18.65 -18.62 7.12
N GLU A 662 -18.54 -17.91 6.00
CA GLU A 662 -19.63 -17.19 5.34
C GLU A 662 -20.48 -18.17 4.55
N ALA A 663 -19.88 -19.02 3.72
CA ALA A 663 -20.59 -20.09 3.01
C ALA A 663 -21.47 -20.92 3.95
N LYS A 664 -20.94 -21.35 5.11
CA LYS A 664 -21.71 -22.08 6.12
C LYS A 664 -22.93 -21.29 6.62
N ARG A 665 -22.79 -19.97 6.83
CA ARG A 665 -23.90 -19.09 7.26
C ARG A 665 -24.95 -18.94 6.16
N PHE A 666 -24.53 -18.77 4.90
CA PHE A 666 -25.40 -18.71 3.73
C PHE A 666 -26.23 -19.98 3.59
N LEU A 667 -25.58 -21.14 3.58
CA LEU A 667 -26.23 -22.45 3.50
C LEU A 667 -27.31 -22.62 4.58
N HIS A 668 -26.98 -22.36 5.85
CA HIS A 668 -27.93 -22.52 6.94
C HIS A 668 -29.12 -21.54 6.89
N ARG A 669 -28.90 -20.31 6.41
CA ARG A 669 -30.00 -19.34 6.26
C ARG A 669 -30.89 -19.72 5.09
N ARG A 670 -30.32 -20.04 3.91
CA ARG A 670 -31.09 -20.45 2.72
C ARG A 670 -31.89 -21.71 3.00
N ALA A 671 -31.30 -22.71 3.68
CA ALA A 671 -32.02 -23.90 4.14
C ALA A 671 -33.22 -23.54 5.04
N ARG A 672 -33.04 -22.62 6.01
CA ARG A 672 -34.14 -22.18 6.87
C ARG A 672 -35.25 -21.46 6.09
N ASN A 673 -34.88 -20.64 5.11
CA ASN A 673 -35.85 -19.90 4.30
C ASN A 673 -36.64 -20.83 3.36
N LEU A 674 -35.97 -21.86 2.81
CA LEU A 674 -36.59 -22.84 1.91
C LEU A 674 -37.50 -23.86 2.64
N GLU A 675 -37.40 -23.99 3.96
CA GLU A 675 -38.20 -24.97 4.73
C GLU A 675 -39.71 -24.79 4.53
N ALA A 676 -40.21 -23.56 4.63
CA ALA A 676 -41.64 -23.29 4.50
C ALA A 676 -42.14 -23.45 3.05
N PRO A 677 -41.53 -22.84 2.03
CA PRO A 677 -41.97 -23.00 0.64
C PRO A 677 -42.01 -24.47 0.16
N LEU A 678 -40.99 -25.26 0.50
CA LEU A 678 -40.92 -26.68 0.14
C LEU A 678 -41.97 -27.52 0.90
N ARG A 679 -42.18 -27.25 2.19
CA ARG A 679 -43.25 -27.89 2.97
C ARG A 679 -44.61 -27.60 2.35
N ASP A 680 -44.87 -26.35 2.02
CA ASP A 680 -46.15 -25.92 1.47
C ASP A 680 -46.41 -26.57 0.10
N ALA A 681 -45.36 -26.74 -0.72
CA ALA A 681 -45.42 -27.49 -1.98
C ALA A 681 -45.77 -28.99 -1.76
N LEU A 682 -45.16 -29.65 -0.78
CA LEU A 682 -45.47 -31.05 -0.45
C LEU A 682 -46.88 -31.22 0.11
N VAL A 683 -47.32 -30.30 0.97
CA VAL A 683 -48.69 -30.28 1.52
C VAL A 683 -49.73 -30.12 0.42
N ALA A 684 -49.47 -29.28 -0.59
CA ALA A 684 -50.36 -29.10 -1.73
C ALA A 684 -50.56 -30.37 -2.59
N HIS A 685 -49.64 -31.33 -2.48
CA HIS A 685 -49.67 -32.61 -3.19
C HIS A 685 -50.09 -33.80 -2.31
N ASP A 686 -50.65 -33.53 -1.12
CA ASP A 686 -51.03 -34.53 -0.11
C ASP A 686 -49.86 -35.46 0.30
N ASP A 687 -48.62 -34.98 0.17
CA ASP A 687 -47.42 -35.80 0.28
C ASP A 687 -46.46 -35.33 1.39
N PHE A 688 -47.03 -34.99 2.54
CA PHE A 688 -46.30 -34.44 3.67
C PHE A 688 -46.73 -35.06 5.00
N ARG A 689 -45.74 -35.44 5.82
CA ARG A 689 -45.95 -35.88 7.20
C ARG A 689 -45.27 -34.95 8.22
N GLN A 690 -43.98 -34.70 8.04
CA GLN A 690 -43.21 -33.81 8.91
C GLN A 690 -41.96 -33.25 8.20
N SER A 691 -41.45 -32.12 8.67
CA SER A 691 -40.20 -31.50 8.22
C SER A 691 -39.26 -31.24 9.39
N TRP A 692 -37.96 -31.25 9.13
CA TRP A 692 -36.96 -30.79 10.08
C TRP A 692 -35.73 -30.20 9.37
N VAL A 693 -35.10 -29.24 10.05
CA VAL A 693 -33.81 -28.69 9.64
C VAL A 693 -32.73 -29.29 10.53
N TRP A 694 -31.74 -29.95 9.93
CA TRP A 694 -30.67 -30.58 10.69
C TRP A 694 -29.86 -29.53 11.51
N PRO A 695 -29.60 -29.78 12.82
CA PRO A 695 -28.94 -28.80 13.68
C PRO A 695 -27.47 -28.56 13.31
N LYS A 696 -26.95 -27.37 13.68
CA LYS A 696 -25.57 -26.85 13.46
C LYS A 696 -24.40 -27.80 13.84
N ARG A 697 -24.67 -28.93 14.51
CA ARG A 697 -23.67 -29.85 15.06
C ARG A 697 -22.93 -30.69 14.02
N TRP A 698 -23.39 -30.71 12.77
CA TRP A 698 -22.69 -31.38 11.67
C TRP A 698 -21.46 -30.57 11.23
N ARG A 699 -20.29 -31.22 11.22
CA ARG A 699 -19.01 -30.64 10.77
C ARG A 699 -18.94 -30.76 9.25
N GLY A 700 -19.43 -29.76 8.52
CA GLY A 700 -19.32 -29.71 7.06
C GLY A 700 -19.77 -28.39 6.43
N HIS A 701 -19.43 -28.20 5.15
CA HIS A 701 -19.89 -27.10 4.29
C HIS A 701 -21.21 -27.46 3.60
N HIS A 702 -22.19 -27.94 4.38
CA HIS A 702 -23.52 -28.25 3.89
C HIS A 702 -24.60 -27.82 4.91
N ALA A 703 -25.80 -27.60 4.41
CA ALA A 703 -27.02 -27.44 5.19
C ALA A 703 -28.10 -28.30 4.57
N CYS A 704 -29.04 -28.77 5.38
CA CYS A 704 -30.05 -29.69 4.89
C CYS A 704 -31.41 -29.36 5.47
N VAL A 705 -32.43 -29.51 4.62
CA VAL A 705 -33.83 -29.56 5.04
C VAL A 705 -34.39 -30.89 4.59
N ALA A 706 -34.96 -31.62 5.54
CA ALA A 706 -35.50 -32.96 5.32
C ALA A 706 -37.00 -32.97 5.54
N TYR A 707 -37.67 -33.82 4.75
CA TYR A 707 -39.11 -34.03 4.77
C TYR A 707 -39.38 -35.52 4.81
N GLU A 708 -40.27 -35.93 5.70
CA GLU A 708 -40.92 -37.24 5.62
C GLU A 708 -42.21 -37.10 4.85
N VAL A 709 -42.32 -37.87 3.76
CA VAL A 709 -43.48 -37.88 2.85
C VAL A 709 -44.50 -38.94 3.28
N ALA A 710 -45.68 -39.01 2.64
CA ALA A 710 -46.84 -39.73 3.20
C ALA A 710 -46.63 -41.25 3.40
N ASP A 711 -45.74 -41.87 2.61
CA ASP A 711 -45.41 -43.30 2.70
C ASP A 711 -44.30 -43.63 3.72
N GLY A 712 -43.88 -42.63 4.52
CA GLY A 712 -42.81 -42.74 5.53
C GLY A 712 -41.39 -42.69 4.95
N THR A 713 -41.24 -42.52 3.64
CA THR A 713 -39.96 -42.24 3.00
C THR A 713 -39.51 -40.83 3.32
N CYS A 714 -38.20 -40.61 3.35
CA CYS A 714 -37.63 -39.30 3.60
C CYS A 714 -36.89 -38.79 2.37
N ALA A 715 -37.15 -37.54 1.99
CA ALA A 715 -36.43 -36.80 0.97
C ALA A 715 -35.76 -35.57 1.61
N GLU A 716 -34.51 -35.33 1.28
CA GLU A 716 -33.72 -34.26 1.89
C GLU A 716 -33.07 -33.41 0.80
N LEU A 717 -33.35 -32.11 0.83
CA LEU A 717 -32.65 -31.12 0.05
C LEU A 717 -31.35 -30.76 0.79
N VAL A 718 -30.23 -31.08 0.16
CA VAL A 718 -28.88 -30.85 0.66
C VAL A 718 -28.26 -29.69 -0.11
N LEU A 719 -28.07 -28.58 0.58
CA LEU A 719 -27.35 -27.42 0.10
C LEU A 719 -25.87 -27.63 0.40
N ARG A 720 -24.99 -27.51 -0.59
CA ARG A 720 -23.56 -27.75 -0.45
C ARG A 720 -22.76 -26.54 -0.92
N TRP A 721 -21.59 -26.36 -0.33
CA TRP A 721 -20.58 -25.44 -0.82
C TRP A 721 -19.23 -26.15 -0.92
N ASN A 722 -18.56 -26.01 -2.05
CA ASN A 722 -17.14 -26.30 -2.18
C ASN A 722 -16.45 -25.12 -2.90
N ALA A 723 -15.11 -25.06 -2.85
CA ALA A 723 -14.36 -23.93 -3.39
C ALA A 723 -14.32 -23.89 -4.93
N ASP A 724 -14.56 -25.02 -5.59
CA ASP A 724 -14.39 -25.18 -7.04
C ASP A 724 -15.70 -24.92 -7.82
N ASP A 725 -16.79 -25.52 -7.33
CA ASP A 725 -18.14 -25.50 -7.92
C ASP A 725 -19.07 -24.48 -7.25
N GLY A 726 -18.71 -24.01 -6.06
CA GLY A 726 -19.52 -23.08 -5.26
C GLY A 726 -20.75 -23.73 -4.63
N MET A 727 -21.82 -22.95 -4.56
CA MET A 727 -23.09 -23.32 -3.95
C MET A 727 -23.92 -24.17 -4.90
N SER A 728 -24.41 -25.31 -4.41
CA SER A 728 -25.25 -26.22 -5.19
C SER A 728 -26.35 -26.86 -4.37
N PHE A 729 -27.37 -27.35 -5.07
CA PHE A 729 -28.46 -28.12 -4.52
C PHE A 729 -28.34 -29.57 -4.95
N THR A 730 -28.47 -30.49 -4.00
CA THR A 730 -28.55 -31.92 -4.27
C THR A 730 -29.68 -32.53 -3.47
N VAL A 731 -30.27 -33.61 -3.96
CA VAL A 731 -31.32 -34.37 -3.29
C VAL A 731 -30.75 -35.70 -2.83
N LYS A 732 -31.12 -36.10 -1.61
CA LYS A 732 -30.94 -37.48 -1.15
C LYS A 732 -32.21 -38.05 -0.56
N ALA A 733 -32.39 -39.36 -0.67
CA ALA A 733 -33.57 -40.04 -0.13
C ALA A 733 -33.22 -41.32 0.63
N TYR A 734 -34.04 -41.65 1.64
CA TYR A 734 -33.86 -42.85 2.46
C TYR A 734 -35.19 -43.39 3.01
N PRO A 735 -35.27 -44.70 3.37
CA PRO A 735 -36.54 -45.37 3.60
C PRO A 735 -37.34 -44.93 4.82
N THR A 736 -36.71 -44.43 5.88
CA THR A 736 -37.38 -44.10 7.16
C THR A 736 -36.56 -43.07 7.94
N ASP A 737 -37.24 -42.23 8.72
CA ASP A 737 -36.61 -41.29 9.65
C ASP A 737 -35.61 -42.00 10.59
N GLY A 738 -34.51 -41.32 10.93
CA GLY A 738 -33.45 -41.83 11.81
C GLY A 738 -32.46 -42.83 11.17
N ARG A 739 -32.57 -43.15 9.87
CA ARG A 739 -31.59 -44.02 9.15
C ARG A 739 -30.97 -43.35 7.90
N PRO A 740 -30.38 -42.15 7.99
CA PRO A 740 -29.81 -41.45 6.83
C PRO A 740 -28.61 -42.16 6.17
N GLY A 741 -28.08 -43.24 6.75
CA GLY A 741 -27.01 -44.07 6.16
C GLY A 741 -27.50 -45.15 5.19
N ASN A 742 -28.81 -45.41 5.11
CA ASN A 742 -29.39 -46.37 4.18
C ASN A 742 -30.01 -45.61 2.99
N LEU A 743 -29.18 -44.98 2.18
CA LEU A 743 -29.63 -44.18 1.03
C LEU A 743 -30.16 -45.08 -0.09
N TYR A 744 -31.16 -44.60 -0.82
CA TYR A 744 -31.49 -45.16 -2.13
C TYR A 744 -30.36 -44.80 -3.10
N ALA A 745 -29.76 -45.80 -3.77
CA ALA A 745 -28.60 -45.57 -4.64
C ALA A 745 -28.91 -44.58 -5.78
N ASP A 746 -30.13 -44.60 -6.30
CA ASP A 746 -30.59 -43.69 -7.36
C ASP A 746 -30.89 -42.26 -6.86
N PHE A 747 -30.80 -42.04 -5.55
CA PHE A 747 -31.00 -40.78 -4.83
C PHE A 747 -29.90 -40.56 -3.79
N ASP A 748 -28.66 -40.93 -4.11
CA ASP A 748 -27.49 -40.51 -3.35
C ASP A 748 -26.85 -39.31 -4.04
N HIS A 749 -27.11 -38.09 -3.55
CA HIS A 749 -26.31 -36.96 -4.03
C HIS A 749 -26.77 -36.38 -5.37
N VAL A 750 -28.01 -36.61 -5.81
CA VAL A 750 -28.47 -36.27 -7.16
C VAL A 750 -28.62 -34.77 -7.32
N ASP A 751 -28.17 -34.20 -8.45
CA ASP A 751 -28.34 -32.78 -8.76
C ASP A 751 -29.85 -32.42 -8.80
N LEU A 752 -30.21 -31.30 -8.16
CA LEU A 752 -31.58 -30.81 -8.19
C LEU A 752 -31.99 -30.39 -9.62
N GLY A 753 -31.05 -29.89 -10.44
CA GLY A 753 -31.30 -29.42 -11.81
C GLY A 753 -31.44 -27.90 -11.94
N VAL A 754 -31.35 -27.16 -10.83
CA VAL A 754 -31.37 -25.68 -10.80
C VAL A 754 -30.18 -25.10 -10.05
N GLY A 755 -29.72 -23.92 -10.49
CA GLY A 755 -28.61 -23.22 -9.87
C GLY A 755 -28.98 -22.51 -8.56
N TRP A 756 -27.98 -22.09 -7.79
CA TRP A 756 -28.16 -21.42 -6.48
C TRP A 756 -29.08 -20.19 -6.52
N GLN A 757 -29.09 -19.47 -7.64
CA GLN A 757 -29.86 -18.23 -7.85
C GLN A 757 -31.34 -18.48 -8.19
N ALA A 758 -31.76 -19.74 -8.36
CA ALA A 758 -33.15 -20.06 -8.66
C ALA A 758 -34.10 -19.54 -7.58
N SER A 759 -35.30 -19.16 -8.01
CA SER A 759 -36.33 -18.69 -7.09
C SER A 759 -36.76 -19.82 -6.14
N ASP A 760 -37.29 -19.46 -4.97
CA ASP A 760 -37.75 -20.45 -4.00
C ASP A 760 -38.87 -21.34 -4.58
N GLU A 761 -39.65 -20.79 -5.52
CA GLU A 761 -40.71 -21.49 -6.26
C GLU A 761 -40.14 -22.51 -7.27
N ASP A 762 -39.11 -22.13 -8.03
CA ASP A 762 -38.44 -23.04 -8.97
C ASP A 762 -37.75 -24.20 -8.22
N ILE A 763 -37.07 -23.88 -7.11
CA ILE A 763 -36.43 -24.88 -6.25
C ILE A 763 -37.47 -25.85 -5.68
N ALA A 764 -38.62 -25.34 -5.23
CA ALA A 764 -39.69 -26.18 -4.71
C ALA A 764 -40.29 -27.09 -5.78
N THR A 765 -40.51 -26.56 -6.99
CA THR A 765 -41.03 -27.29 -8.14
C THR A 765 -40.12 -28.45 -8.54
N GLU A 766 -38.83 -28.20 -8.69
CA GLU A 766 -37.86 -29.24 -9.04
C GLU A 766 -37.71 -30.28 -7.93
N PHE A 767 -37.69 -29.85 -6.66
CA PHE A 767 -37.58 -30.77 -5.54
C PHE A 767 -38.77 -31.74 -5.50
N LEU A 768 -39.99 -31.23 -5.73
CA LEU A 768 -41.19 -32.04 -5.82
C LEU A 768 -41.10 -33.06 -6.97
N GLY A 769 -40.58 -32.65 -8.14
CA GLY A 769 -40.33 -33.57 -9.26
C GLY A 769 -39.41 -34.75 -8.90
N HIS A 770 -38.40 -34.52 -8.03
CA HIS A 770 -37.56 -35.61 -7.50
C HIS A 770 -38.31 -36.50 -6.51
N VAL A 771 -39.22 -35.96 -5.69
CA VAL A 771 -40.10 -36.74 -4.79
C VAL A 771 -41.07 -37.61 -5.59
N GLU A 772 -41.69 -37.09 -6.64
CA GLU A 772 -42.54 -37.88 -7.54
C GLU A 772 -41.76 -39.01 -8.23
N ARG A 773 -40.52 -38.72 -8.67
CA ARG A 773 -39.63 -39.74 -9.21
C ARG A 773 -39.29 -40.80 -8.17
N LEU A 774 -39.09 -40.41 -6.91
CA LEU A 774 -38.79 -41.32 -5.81
C LEU A 774 -39.93 -42.31 -5.60
N HIS A 775 -41.18 -41.85 -5.58
CA HIS A 775 -42.36 -42.71 -5.50
C HIS A 775 -42.50 -43.66 -6.68
N ARG A 776 -42.16 -43.21 -7.89
CA ARG A 776 -42.22 -44.05 -9.09
C ARG A 776 -41.18 -45.17 -9.08
N VAL A 777 -39.96 -44.91 -8.58
CA VAL A 777 -38.85 -45.87 -8.59
C VAL A 777 -38.86 -46.78 -7.35
N HIS A 778 -39.32 -46.28 -6.20
CA HIS A 778 -39.35 -46.99 -4.93
C HIS A 778 -40.74 -46.94 -4.27
N PRO A 779 -41.79 -47.54 -4.87
CA PRO A 779 -43.15 -47.44 -4.37
C PRO A 779 -43.31 -48.12 -3.01
N LYS A 780 -43.98 -47.44 -2.07
CA LYS A 780 -44.47 -48.02 -0.81
C LYS A 780 -45.95 -47.72 -0.61
N ALA A 781 -46.60 -48.53 0.22
CA ALA A 781 -47.95 -48.25 0.67
C ALA A 781 -47.92 -47.07 1.67
N PRO A 782 -48.92 -46.17 1.65
CA PRO A 782 -49.04 -45.10 2.64
C PRO A 782 -49.02 -45.66 4.06
N VAL A 783 -48.31 -45.01 4.96
CA VAL A 783 -48.33 -45.41 6.38
C VAL A 783 -49.69 -44.98 6.95
N ALA A 784 -50.41 -45.89 7.61
CA ALA A 784 -51.68 -45.56 8.25
C ALA A 784 -51.48 -44.37 9.24
N PRO A 785 -52.42 -43.41 9.29
CA PRO A 785 -52.26 -42.14 10.00
C PRO A 785 -51.92 -42.28 11.49
#